data_AF-A0A8J6SNS5-F1
#
_entry.id   AF-A0A8J6SNS5-F1
#
_cell.length_a   1.000
_cell.length_b   1.000
_cell.length_c   1.000
_cell.angle_alpha   90.00
_cell.angle_beta   90.00
_cell.angle_gamma   90.00
#
_symmetry.space_group_name_H-M   'P 1'
#
loop_
_entity.id
_entity.type
_entity.pdbx_description
1 polymer ?
#
loop_
_entity_poly.entity_id
_entity_poly.type
_entity_poly.pdbx_seq_one_letter_code
_entity_poly.pdbx_strand_id
1 'polypeptide(L)'
;MSDNSSNTPNNNSVIFIHPDGTTPSHYALARYETAGPDGRINWDRMDSAGSYLSHIKDQLTATSNAGAVVHAYGVKPQADSYGLDEEGNSITSLSAQEGLTDEGTTIMEEAIAAGKATAVINSGFIAEPGTGVFLADVESRSETEAITAEIVESGVDIILGGGETDYLPEGTIGFFGEEGTRTDGRNLVEEAEEMGYTVIYTREQLQSLPEGTDKVLGIFAAEDTYNDTTEEANAAERLENYGQPGNLNPPTVAEMLEVALPILAADEDGFFVVLEEEGTDNFGNNNNGRGVVEAAIRADQAIGVAQDFIDSERPNTLLITTADSNAGGLQTTDVDVQAGGNVGTTPVNPTQPDRSDAIQVPLDGEEGRNTEPFVTGPDEDGTRFPYGISYAGLPDFGSDVVSKAYGLNSDLLPSTHDNTTIYRLMYQTLFDEALPSPVEAPEPLSAPATTEDTGNVIFIHPDGTTPAYFTLARLEEEGPDGRLNWDMMSDAGVYINSIEDELTPSSNAGAVVHSMGTTPQADSYGLDEQGEPVISRSGKQGLTIMEEAIAAGKATAVINSGFIAEPGTGVFLADVESRSETEAITAEIVESGVDVILGGGETDYLPEGTTGFFGEEGTRTDGRNLIEEAEDLGYTVVYNRKQLQNLSEDTTKVLGIFAAEDTYNDTTEEANAEAGLDNYGQPGNEDPPTVAEMLEAALPILNRDPDGFMVVLEEEGTDNFGNNNNGRGLIEATRRADDAIGVAMDFINNEDPNTLLVTSADSNAGGPQVYDVDEADEPVGTVEVNPTLPDDSDAVEVPLDGQEGRNTEPFITAEDANGNTFPFGIAYATLNDVPDSVLTKTYGLNAGDLPSSHENTYIYELMYRTLFGQNALPTLVEGTPQAETLLGGPDRDLVRGNEGDDTIAGSVNDDFLYGEEGNDLIRGDLNTVQAGDDAGGDDLLSGGEGDDRLFGQGGDDQLYSGEGNDQLYGDAGDDLLYGGLGQDALLGGEGRDRFVIATGEDADTFSDFRIGEDFIALMNGVTYEQLSFSQSSGSTVISADDSILATLRGINSSELIAAAQTTLVTM
;
A
#
# COMPACT_ATOMS: atom_id res chain seq x y z
N MET A 1 -8.89 39.59 20.14
CA MET A 1 -9.06 40.16 21.51
C MET A 1 -10.41 39.78 22.08
N SER A 2 -10.46 38.66 22.79
CA SER A 2 -11.36 38.41 23.91
C SER A 2 -10.56 37.58 24.90
N ASP A 3 -10.08 38.27 25.92
CA ASP A 3 -9.42 37.78 27.12
C ASP A 3 -10.35 36.77 27.83
N ASN A 4 -9.94 35.51 27.87
CA ASN A 4 -10.48 34.51 28.78
C ASN A 4 -9.33 33.64 29.27
N SER A 5 -8.54 34.19 30.20
CA SER A 5 -7.64 33.42 31.05
C SER A 5 -8.43 32.41 31.90
N SER A 6 -8.71 31.23 31.35
CA SER A 6 -8.89 30.01 32.15
C SER A 6 -7.53 29.34 32.24
N ASN A 7 -6.82 29.64 33.32
CA ASN A 7 -5.56 29.00 33.72
C ASN A 7 -5.87 27.58 34.24
N THR A 8 -6.41 26.73 33.37
CA THR A 8 -6.36 25.27 33.54
C THR A 8 -4.93 24.86 33.19
N PRO A 9 -4.21 24.12 34.05
CA PRO A 9 -2.93 23.53 33.67
C PRO A 9 -3.10 22.76 32.36
N ASN A 10 -2.19 22.95 31.40
CA ASN A 10 -2.16 22.15 30.19
C ASN A 10 -1.65 20.76 30.57
N ASN A 11 -2.59 19.83 30.80
CA ASN A 11 -2.29 18.47 31.22
C ASN A 11 -2.01 17.53 30.03
N ASN A 12 -1.80 18.08 28.83
CA ASN A 12 -1.47 17.32 27.63
C ASN A 12 -0.17 16.54 27.82
N SER A 13 -0.15 15.37 27.20
CA SER A 13 0.97 14.44 27.23
C SER A 13 1.43 14.06 25.83
N VAL A 14 2.65 13.57 25.74
CA VAL A 14 3.21 12.98 24.51
C VAL A 14 3.84 11.64 24.86
N ILE A 15 3.60 10.65 24.00
CA ILE A 15 4.35 9.41 23.93
C ILE A 15 5.04 9.42 22.57
N PHE A 16 6.36 9.50 22.57
CA PHE A 16 7.19 9.34 21.38
C PHE A 16 7.79 7.94 21.37
N ILE A 17 7.48 7.16 20.34
CA ILE A 17 8.08 5.86 20.10
C ILE A 17 9.01 5.99 18.89
N HIS A 18 10.28 5.67 19.08
CA HIS A 18 11.33 5.69 18.07
C HIS A 18 11.77 4.24 17.79
N PRO A 19 11.17 3.55 16.83
CA PRO A 19 11.67 2.27 16.36
C PRO A 19 12.75 2.56 15.31
N ASP A 20 14.01 2.58 15.74
CA ASP A 20 15.15 3.01 14.92
C ASP A 20 15.23 2.16 13.63
N GLY A 21 15.56 2.81 12.51
CA GLY A 21 15.72 2.15 11.20
C GLY A 21 14.45 1.63 10.53
N THR A 22 13.24 1.86 11.08
CA THR A 22 12.01 1.22 10.55
C THR A 22 11.31 1.96 9.41
N THR A 23 10.73 1.15 8.52
CA THR A 23 9.90 1.54 7.38
C THR A 23 8.61 0.72 7.35
N PRO A 24 7.64 1.00 6.46
CA PRO A 24 6.48 0.13 6.29
C PRO A 24 6.83 -1.34 6.03
N SER A 25 7.98 -1.65 5.39
CA SER A 25 8.46 -3.03 5.19
C SER A 25 8.69 -3.78 6.52
N HIS A 26 9.21 -3.10 7.54
CA HIS A 26 9.41 -3.68 8.87
C HIS A 26 8.07 -4.03 9.54
N TYR A 27 7.08 -3.17 9.37
CA TYR A 27 5.74 -3.40 9.91
C TYR A 27 4.95 -4.43 9.10
N ALA A 28 5.20 -4.57 7.80
CA ALA A 28 4.67 -5.67 6.99
C ALA A 28 5.15 -7.03 7.52
N LEU A 29 6.44 -7.17 7.83
CA LEU A 29 6.98 -8.38 8.48
C LEU A 29 6.28 -8.71 9.82
N ALA A 30 6.08 -7.71 10.68
CA ALA A 30 5.36 -7.89 11.93
C ALA A 30 3.90 -8.30 11.70
N ARG A 31 3.24 -7.72 10.68
CA ARG A 31 1.87 -8.05 10.27
C ARG A 31 1.77 -9.48 9.77
N TYR A 32 2.65 -9.89 8.86
CA TYR A 32 2.71 -11.25 8.34
C TYR A 32 2.82 -12.27 9.48
N GLU A 33 3.71 -12.07 10.46
CA GLU A 33 3.90 -13.03 11.55
C GLU A 33 2.71 -13.04 12.55
N THR A 34 2.09 -11.89 12.83
CA THR A 34 1.14 -11.76 13.96
C THR A 34 -0.33 -11.69 13.58
N ALA A 35 -0.64 -11.21 12.38
CA ALA A 35 -2.01 -10.91 11.94
C ALA A 35 -2.40 -11.56 10.61
N GLY A 36 -1.44 -12.02 9.80
CA GLY A 36 -1.68 -12.41 8.40
C GLY A 36 -1.51 -11.23 7.44
N PRO A 37 -1.42 -11.47 6.12
CA PRO A 37 -1.14 -10.43 5.13
C PRO A 37 -2.23 -9.35 5.03
N ASP A 38 -3.48 -9.75 5.13
CA ASP A 38 -4.70 -8.94 5.16
C ASP A 38 -5.05 -8.43 6.57
N GLY A 39 -4.31 -8.87 7.59
CA GLY A 39 -4.51 -8.47 8.97
C GLY A 39 -4.16 -7.00 9.24
N ARG A 40 -4.45 -6.54 10.45
CA ARG A 40 -4.01 -5.21 10.94
C ARG A 40 -3.31 -5.33 12.28
N ILE A 41 -2.13 -4.74 12.36
CA ILE A 41 -1.40 -4.55 13.62
C ILE A 41 -1.71 -3.16 14.22
N ASN A 42 -1.11 -2.80 15.35
CA ASN A 42 -1.42 -1.54 16.05
C ASN A 42 -0.97 -0.31 15.24
N TRP A 43 0.19 -0.40 14.59
CA TRP A 43 0.72 0.64 13.70
C TRP A 43 -0.20 0.93 12.50
N ASP A 44 -0.86 -0.09 11.95
CA ASP A 44 -1.83 0.12 10.86
C ASP A 44 -3.07 0.88 11.30
N ARG A 45 -3.42 0.82 12.59
CA ARG A 45 -4.63 1.44 13.15
C ARG A 45 -4.43 2.88 13.64
N MET A 46 -3.28 3.49 13.37
CA MET A 46 -3.02 4.88 13.75
C MET A 46 -3.85 5.86 12.89
N ASP A 47 -4.01 7.11 13.33
CA ASP A 47 -4.97 8.05 12.72
C ASP A 47 -4.44 8.71 11.44
N SER A 48 -3.13 8.95 11.37
CA SER A 48 -2.51 9.77 10.31
C SER A 48 -1.14 9.23 9.94
N ALA A 49 -0.75 9.40 8.67
CA ALA A 49 0.53 8.99 8.12
C ALA A 49 1.17 10.12 7.32
N GLY A 50 2.50 10.16 7.28
CA GLY A 50 3.26 11.13 6.50
C GLY A 50 4.61 10.60 6.05
N SER A 51 5.02 10.93 4.83
CA SER A 51 6.37 10.64 4.33
C SER A 51 7.39 11.54 5.03
N TYR A 52 8.43 10.93 5.61
CA TYR A 52 9.45 11.59 6.41
C TYR A 52 10.69 11.89 5.58
N LEU A 53 11.14 13.14 5.55
CA LEU A 53 12.37 13.55 4.87
C LEU A 53 13.53 13.65 5.88
N SER A 54 14.48 12.73 5.76
CA SER A 54 15.49 12.42 6.79
C SER A 54 16.70 13.35 6.84
N HIS A 55 16.97 14.13 5.78
CA HIS A 55 18.25 14.81 5.64
C HIS A 55 18.60 15.78 6.77
N ILE A 56 19.90 15.82 7.07
CA ILE A 56 20.50 16.68 8.09
C ILE A 56 21.40 17.73 7.44
N LYS A 57 22.23 18.43 8.22
CA LYS A 57 22.96 19.62 7.75
C LYS A 57 24.01 19.30 6.69
N ASP A 58 24.63 18.13 6.78
CA ASP A 58 25.84 17.76 6.04
C ASP A 58 25.74 16.43 5.27
N GLN A 59 24.61 15.72 5.34
CA GLN A 59 24.35 14.49 4.59
C GLN A 59 22.85 14.22 4.39
N LEU A 60 22.53 13.34 3.45
CA LEU A 60 21.17 12.99 3.04
C LEU A 60 20.48 11.98 3.95
N THR A 61 21.22 10.97 4.42
CA THR A 61 20.74 9.98 5.37
C THR A 61 21.07 10.44 6.79
N ALA A 62 20.11 10.48 7.70
CA ALA A 62 20.41 10.76 9.11
C ALA A 62 21.16 9.58 9.74
N THR A 63 22.06 9.87 10.69
CA THR A 63 22.53 8.87 11.65
C THR A 63 21.60 8.85 12.86
N SER A 64 21.50 7.72 13.59
CA SER A 64 20.71 7.60 14.83
C SER A 64 20.91 8.79 15.78
N ASN A 65 22.17 9.22 15.97
CA ASN A 65 22.46 10.35 16.85
C ASN A 65 22.03 11.71 16.29
N ALA A 66 22.25 11.97 15.01
CA ALA A 66 21.82 13.23 14.41
C ALA A 66 20.28 13.30 14.28
N GLY A 67 19.62 12.20 13.94
CA GLY A 67 18.17 12.06 13.92
C GLY A 67 17.56 12.31 15.29
N ALA A 68 18.09 11.67 16.33
CA ALA A 68 17.67 11.93 17.70
C ALA A 68 17.86 13.40 18.13
N VAL A 69 18.95 14.05 17.71
CA VAL A 69 19.15 15.50 17.95
C VAL A 69 18.06 16.33 17.26
N VAL A 70 17.67 15.97 16.03
CA VAL A 70 16.54 16.63 15.35
C VAL A 70 15.27 16.52 16.19
N HIS A 71 14.93 15.33 16.70
CA HIS A 71 13.71 15.13 17.48
C HIS A 71 13.77 15.73 18.89
N ALA A 72 14.96 15.88 19.48
CA ALA A 72 15.16 16.44 20.82
C ALA A 72 15.32 17.98 20.84
N TYR A 73 15.87 18.57 19.77
CA TYR A 73 16.17 20.01 19.67
C TYR A 73 15.35 20.75 18.59
N GLY A 74 14.78 20.05 17.61
CA GLY A 74 14.00 20.66 16.53
C GLY A 74 14.84 21.37 15.46
N VAL A 75 16.11 21.01 15.32
CA VAL A 75 17.07 21.63 14.38
C VAL A 75 17.94 20.58 13.73
N LYS A 76 18.40 20.83 12.50
CA LYS A 76 19.27 19.91 11.74
C LYS A 76 20.73 20.05 12.18
N PRO A 77 21.34 19.02 12.80
CA PRO A 77 22.73 19.04 13.23
C PRO A 77 23.66 18.47 12.14
N GLN A 78 24.96 18.38 12.44
CA GLN A 78 25.89 17.53 11.69
C GLN A 78 25.72 16.05 12.07
N ALA A 79 26.15 15.16 11.18
CA ALA A 79 26.05 13.72 11.29
C ALA A 79 26.63 13.11 12.57
N ASP A 80 27.70 13.68 13.12
CA ASP A 80 28.38 13.16 14.33
C ASP A 80 27.83 13.75 15.64
N SER A 81 26.84 14.64 15.57
CA SER A 81 26.33 15.36 16.73
C SER A 81 25.56 14.44 17.69
N TYR A 82 25.93 14.51 18.97
CA TYR A 82 25.15 14.00 20.09
C TYR A 82 24.81 15.19 21.01
N GLY A 83 24.04 16.16 20.49
CA GLY A 83 23.64 17.37 21.22
C GLY A 83 24.65 18.52 21.22
N LEU A 84 25.86 18.32 20.67
CA LEU A 84 26.88 19.37 20.50
C LEU A 84 27.04 19.81 19.03
N ASP A 85 27.39 21.08 18.82
CA ASP A 85 27.80 21.65 17.54
C ASP A 85 29.27 21.34 17.20
N GLU A 86 29.70 21.71 15.99
CA GLU A 86 31.07 21.54 15.47
C GLU A 86 32.16 22.19 16.34
N GLU A 87 31.79 23.17 17.17
CA GLU A 87 32.67 23.87 18.08
C GLU A 87 32.65 23.30 19.51
N GLY A 88 31.87 22.24 19.74
CA GLY A 88 31.69 21.58 21.03
C GLY A 88 30.81 22.36 22.01
N ASN A 89 29.91 23.23 21.51
CA ASN A 89 28.88 23.88 22.33
C ASN A 89 27.55 23.16 22.15
N SER A 90 26.71 23.17 23.19
CA SER A 90 25.36 22.61 23.12
C SER A 90 24.54 23.25 22.00
N ILE A 91 23.82 22.41 21.27
CA ILE A 91 22.94 22.82 20.18
C ILE A 91 21.87 23.78 20.71
N THR A 92 21.60 24.85 19.96
CA THR A 92 20.50 25.77 20.28
C THR A 92 19.20 25.23 19.69
N SER A 93 18.33 24.67 20.55
CA SER A 93 17.02 24.16 20.17
C SER A 93 16.13 25.23 19.53
N LEU A 94 15.15 24.78 18.74
CA LEU A 94 14.22 25.66 18.04
C LEU A 94 13.41 26.53 19.02
N SER A 95 12.99 25.97 20.16
CA SER A 95 12.34 26.73 21.24
C SER A 95 13.26 27.82 21.82
N ALA A 96 14.57 27.55 21.97
CA ALA A 96 15.55 28.52 22.43
C ALA A 96 15.80 29.63 21.39
N GLN A 97 15.79 29.30 20.09
CA GLN A 97 15.89 30.28 19.00
C GLN A 97 14.70 31.27 19.02
N GLU A 98 13.52 30.80 19.40
CA GLU A 98 12.32 31.62 19.62
C GLU A 98 12.30 32.32 21.00
N GLY A 99 13.30 32.07 21.85
CA GLY A 99 13.46 32.70 23.16
C GLY A 99 12.49 32.19 24.23
N LEU A 100 12.00 30.97 24.09
CA LEU A 100 11.10 30.30 25.03
C LEU A 100 11.85 29.61 26.17
N THR A 101 13.04 29.08 25.89
CA THR A 101 13.93 28.41 26.86
C THR A 101 15.38 28.92 26.76
N ASP A 102 16.26 28.40 27.62
CA ASP A 102 17.70 28.68 27.60
C ASP A 102 18.41 27.89 26.47
N GLU A 103 19.56 28.39 26.00
CA GLU A 103 20.37 27.67 25.00
C GLU A 103 20.85 26.31 25.55
N GLY A 104 20.88 25.28 24.71
CA GLY A 104 21.32 23.93 25.10
C GLY A 104 20.27 23.10 25.83
N THR A 105 18.99 23.50 25.84
CA THR A 105 17.91 22.74 26.51
C THR A 105 17.12 21.89 25.51
N THR A 106 16.94 20.60 25.80
CA THR A 106 16.10 19.68 25.03
C THR A 106 14.61 19.81 25.38
N ILE A 107 13.74 19.25 24.54
CA ILE A 107 12.29 19.16 24.85
C ILE A 107 12.00 18.35 26.12
N MET A 108 12.81 17.34 26.44
CA MET A 108 12.65 16.54 27.67
C MET A 108 13.04 17.35 28.91
N GLU A 109 14.13 18.10 28.85
CA GLU A 109 14.53 19.00 29.93
C GLU A 109 13.51 20.13 30.15
N GLU A 110 12.92 20.65 29.07
CA GLU A 110 11.80 21.60 29.16
C GLU A 110 10.58 20.96 29.83
N ALA A 111 10.25 19.71 29.53
CA ALA A 111 9.16 18.98 30.19
C ALA A 111 9.42 18.80 31.70
N ILE A 112 10.65 18.42 32.08
CA ILE A 112 11.09 18.35 33.48
C ILE A 112 10.96 19.72 34.16
N ALA A 113 11.43 20.80 33.51
CA ALA A 113 11.36 22.15 34.05
C ALA A 113 9.91 22.66 34.19
N ALA A 114 9.01 22.21 33.31
CA ALA A 114 7.59 22.48 33.37
C ALA A 114 6.86 21.67 34.47
N GLY A 115 7.54 20.69 35.08
CA GLY A 115 6.98 19.84 36.13
C GLY A 115 6.11 18.70 35.62
N LYS A 116 6.23 18.35 34.32
CA LYS A 116 5.59 17.15 33.76
C LYS A 116 6.34 15.90 34.23
N ALA A 117 5.62 14.79 34.39
CA ALA A 117 6.26 13.51 34.65
C ALA A 117 6.99 13.01 33.40
N THR A 118 8.15 12.38 33.55
CA THR A 118 8.99 12.00 32.39
C THR A 118 9.55 10.59 32.44
N ALA A 119 9.68 9.97 31.27
CA ALA A 119 10.30 8.66 31.15
C ALA A 119 11.16 8.53 29.90
N VAL A 120 12.26 7.79 30.05
CA VAL A 120 13.06 7.25 28.95
C VAL A 120 13.07 5.72 29.04
N ILE A 121 12.79 5.05 27.93
CA ILE A 121 12.66 3.59 27.83
C ILE A 121 13.46 3.13 26.61
N ASN A 122 14.34 2.15 26.76
CA ASN A 122 15.12 1.60 25.65
C ASN A 122 15.13 0.06 25.67
N SER A 123 15.07 -0.60 24.51
CA SER A 123 15.34 -2.03 24.41
C SER A 123 16.84 -2.37 24.50
N GLY A 124 17.72 -1.47 24.09
CA GLY A 124 19.18 -1.58 24.21
C GLY A 124 19.76 -0.86 25.42
N PHE A 125 20.99 -0.36 25.29
CA PHE A 125 21.59 0.56 26.26
C PHE A 125 20.76 1.82 26.43
N ILE A 126 20.67 2.34 27.66
CA ILE A 126 20.00 3.62 27.89
C ILE A 126 20.73 4.81 27.26
N ALA A 127 22.02 4.62 26.91
CA ALA A 127 22.86 5.65 26.31
C ALA A 127 22.70 5.70 24.77
N GLU A 128 21.92 4.80 24.17
CA GLU A 128 21.67 4.87 22.73
C GLU A 128 20.98 6.19 22.35
N PRO A 129 21.23 6.69 21.13
CA PRO A 129 20.93 8.07 20.84
C PRO A 129 19.46 8.46 20.92
N GLY A 130 18.51 7.63 20.47
CA GLY A 130 17.09 8.01 20.49
C GLY A 130 16.49 8.12 21.89
N THR A 131 17.19 7.69 22.93
CA THR A 131 16.87 8.04 24.33
C THR A 131 17.85 9.03 24.96
N GLY A 132 19.16 8.81 24.81
CA GLY A 132 20.15 9.55 25.58
C GLY A 132 20.34 11.01 25.12
N VAL A 133 20.16 11.31 23.83
CA VAL A 133 20.26 12.69 23.29
C VAL A 133 19.23 13.64 23.91
N PHE A 134 18.09 13.11 24.36
CA PHE A 134 17.07 13.91 25.04
C PHE A 134 17.53 14.41 26.42
N LEU A 135 18.61 13.88 27.00
CA LEU A 135 19.04 14.19 28.36
C LEU A 135 20.55 14.41 28.50
N ALA A 136 21.31 14.30 27.41
CA ALA A 136 22.77 14.41 27.43
C ALA A 136 23.32 15.09 26.17
N ASP A 137 24.46 15.76 26.32
CA ASP A 137 25.22 16.36 25.22
C ASP A 137 26.73 16.09 25.33
N VAL A 138 27.28 15.29 24.40
CA VAL A 138 28.68 14.82 24.46
C VAL A 138 29.42 14.95 23.13
N GLU A 139 30.75 14.90 23.16
CA GLU A 139 31.60 15.00 21.96
C GLU A 139 31.49 13.77 21.05
N SER A 140 31.07 12.62 21.58
CA SER A 140 30.97 11.36 20.83
C SER A 140 29.94 10.42 21.45
N ARG A 141 29.14 9.78 20.60
CA ARG A 141 28.19 8.73 21.04
C ARG A 141 28.84 7.57 21.79
N SER A 142 30.16 7.37 21.61
CA SER A 142 30.92 6.33 22.34
C SER A 142 31.21 6.69 23.80
N GLU A 143 30.87 7.89 24.27
CA GLU A 143 31.03 8.29 25.69
C GLU A 143 29.85 7.79 26.56
N THR A 144 29.52 6.50 26.45
CA THR A 144 28.32 5.91 27.06
C THR A 144 28.28 6.07 28.58
N GLU A 145 29.43 6.07 29.27
CA GLU A 145 29.46 6.32 30.71
C GLU A 145 29.15 7.79 31.06
N ALA A 146 29.52 8.74 30.21
CA ALA A 146 29.19 10.15 30.42
C ALA A 146 27.69 10.37 30.19
N ILE A 147 27.16 9.87 29.08
CA ILE A 147 25.74 9.92 28.72
C ILE A 147 24.88 9.30 29.84
N THR A 148 25.22 8.09 30.29
CA THR A 148 24.49 7.41 31.37
C THR A 148 24.48 8.23 32.66
N ALA A 149 25.57 8.95 32.97
CA ALA A 149 25.61 9.82 34.14
C ALA A 149 24.66 11.01 34.01
N GLU A 150 24.63 11.66 32.85
CA GLU A 150 23.75 12.80 32.58
C GLU A 150 22.27 12.40 32.62
N ILE A 151 21.90 11.23 32.08
CA ILE A 151 20.55 10.68 32.17
C ILE A 151 20.12 10.52 33.64
N VAL A 152 20.96 9.89 34.48
CA VAL A 152 20.64 9.71 35.91
C VAL A 152 20.56 11.05 36.65
N GLU A 153 21.44 12.00 36.30
CA GLU A 153 21.52 13.32 36.92
C GLU A 153 20.40 14.28 36.51
N SER A 154 19.80 14.07 35.33
CA SER A 154 18.75 14.91 34.72
C SER A 154 17.52 15.09 35.63
N GLY A 155 17.23 14.07 36.44
CA GLY A 155 16.07 14.04 37.30
C GLY A 155 14.80 13.46 36.66
N VAL A 156 14.88 12.89 35.44
CA VAL A 156 13.79 12.13 34.80
C VAL A 156 13.13 11.12 35.75
N ASP A 157 11.81 10.90 35.71
CA ASP A 157 11.15 10.09 36.73
C ASP A 157 11.40 8.58 36.57
N ILE A 158 11.38 8.10 35.34
CA ILE A 158 11.51 6.68 35.01
C ILE A 158 12.61 6.48 33.97
N ILE A 159 13.54 5.57 34.27
CA ILE A 159 14.64 5.16 33.40
C ILE A 159 14.58 3.64 33.28
N LEU A 160 14.35 3.10 32.09
CA LEU A 160 14.22 1.65 31.86
C LEU A 160 15.03 1.23 30.63
N GLY A 161 16.03 0.36 30.79
CA GLY A 161 16.84 -0.13 29.68
C GLY A 161 17.97 -1.08 30.10
N GLY A 162 18.96 -1.27 29.23
CA GLY A 162 20.18 -2.04 29.46
C GLY A 162 21.36 -1.21 30.00
N GLY A 163 22.56 -1.79 29.92
CA GLY A 163 23.83 -1.09 30.13
C GLY A 163 24.36 -1.01 31.57
N GLU A 164 24.14 -2.02 32.43
CA GLU A 164 24.60 -2.01 33.83
C GLU A 164 26.09 -1.65 34.00
N THR A 165 26.94 -2.07 33.07
CA THR A 165 28.39 -1.84 33.12
C THR A 165 28.74 -0.36 33.24
N ASP A 166 28.00 0.52 32.56
CA ASP A 166 28.22 1.97 32.51
C ASP A 166 27.73 2.73 33.76
N TYR A 167 26.95 2.06 34.61
CA TYR A 167 26.56 2.58 35.93
C TYR A 167 27.63 2.33 37.00
N LEU A 168 28.53 1.37 36.80
CA LEU A 168 29.38 0.82 37.85
C LEU A 168 30.86 1.16 37.65
N PRO A 169 31.63 1.38 38.73
CA PRO A 169 33.06 1.66 38.61
C PRO A 169 33.89 0.40 38.40
N GLU A 170 35.00 0.53 37.66
CA GLU A 170 36.00 -0.53 37.47
C GLU A 170 36.34 -1.22 38.80
N GLY A 171 36.35 -2.55 38.80
CA GLY A 171 36.54 -3.38 40.00
C GLY A 171 35.25 -3.78 40.72
N THR A 172 34.09 -3.33 40.25
CA THR A 172 32.77 -3.69 40.79
C THR A 172 32.08 -4.66 39.85
N ILE A 173 31.66 -5.82 40.37
CA ILE A 173 30.86 -6.79 39.60
C ILE A 173 29.39 -6.50 39.85
N GLY A 174 28.65 -6.23 38.77
CA GLY A 174 27.23 -5.92 38.76
C GLY A 174 26.33 -7.12 39.06
N PHE A 175 25.03 -6.88 39.00
CA PHE A 175 23.97 -7.87 39.13
C PHE A 175 24.08 -8.98 38.07
N PHE A 176 24.39 -8.61 36.82
CA PHE A 176 24.50 -9.56 35.70
C PHE A 176 25.84 -10.30 35.65
N GLY A 177 26.77 -9.98 36.57
CA GLY A 177 28.04 -10.69 36.73
C GLY A 177 29.19 -10.12 35.92
N GLU A 178 28.98 -8.98 35.26
CA GLU A 178 30.01 -8.26 34.50
C GLU A 178 30.64 -7.14 35.32
N GLU A 179 31.86 -6.74 34.94
CA GLU A 179 32.61 -5.70 35.65
C GLU A 179 32.27 -4.32 35.09
N GLY A 180 32.03 -3.35 35.97
CA GLY A 180 31.76 -1.98 35.56
C GLY A 180 32.90 -1.32 34.78
N THR A 181 32.54 -0.41 33.89
CA THR A 181 33.45 0.28 32.94
C THR A 181 33.91 1.64 33.44
N ARG A 182 33.17 2.28 34.37
CA ARG A 182 33.44 3.66 34.76
C ARG A 182 34.81 3.84 35.40
N THR A 183 35.60 4.75 34.82
CA THR A 183 36.96 5.08 35.29
C THR A 183 37.02 6.23 36.31
N ASP A 184 35.92 6.95 36.50
CA ASP A 184 35.81 8.08 37.44
C ASP A 184 35.55 7.66 38.90
N GLY A 185 35.27 6.38 39.12
CA GLY A 185 35.02 5.78 40.44
C GLY A 185 33.63 6.03 41.01
N ARG A 186 32.69 6.54 40.20
CA ARG A 186 31.28 6.74 40.59
C ARG A 186 30.51 5.44 40.51
N ASN A 187 29.46 5.33 41.33
CA ASN A 187 28.50 4.23 41.27
C ASN A 187 27.11 4.85 41.11
N LEU A 188 26.64 4.92 39.87
CA LEU A 188 25.41 5.60 39.53
C LEU A 188 24.16 4.90 40.07
N VAL A 189 24.23 3.58 40.31
CA VAL A 189 23.14 2.86 40.99
C VAL A 189 22.96 3.39 42.41
N GLU A 190 24.06 3.52 43.17
CA GLU A 190 24.00 4.08 44.54
C GLU A 190 23.55 5.55 44.52
N GLU A 191 23.99 6.33 43.54
CA GLU A 191 23.58 7.73 43.38
C GLU A 191 22.08 7.85 43.06
N ALA A 192 21.55 7.01 42.18
CA ALA A 192 20.12 6.94 41.87
C ALA A 192 19.29 6.55 43.12
N GLU A 193 19.73 5.57 43.91
CA GLU A 193 19.05 5.25 45.19
C GLU A 193 19.04 6.46 46.14
N GLU A 194 20.12 7.24 46.20
CA GLU A 194 20.19 8.48 47.00
C GLU A 194 19.25 9.58 46.45
N MET A 195 19.02 9.60 45.14
CA MET A 195 18.05 10.48 44.46
C MET A 195 16.60 10.01 44.60
N GLY A 196 16.37 8.82 45.15
CA GLY A 196 15.05 8.29 45.48
C GLY A 196 14.47 7.31 44.45
N TYR A 197 15.28 6.84 43.49
CA TYR A 197 14.85 5.80 42.56
C TYR A 197 14.67 4.46 43.26
N THR A 198 13.62 3.74 42.87
CA THR A 198 13.51 2.32 43.13
C THR A 198 14.27 1.57 42.04
N VAL A 199 15.41 0.97 42.41
CA VAL A 199 16.25 0.23 41.45
C VAL A 199 15.77 -1.22 41.30
N ILE A 200 15.60 -1.66 40.06
CA ILE A 200 15.14 -3.00 39.68
C ILE A 200 15.99 -3.58 38.54
N TYR A 201 16.02 -4.91 38.44
CA TYR A 201 16.87 -5.64 37.50
C TYR A 201 16.15 -6.75 36.72
N THR A 202 14.92 -7.12 37.09
CA THR A 202 14.20 -8.24 36.44
C THR A 202 12.77 -7.87 36.08
N ARG A 203 12.21 -8.58 35.10
CA ARG A 203 10.79 -8.47 34.71
C ARG A 203 9.86 -8.62 35.91
N GLU A 204 10.12 -9.58 36.81
CA GLU A 204 9.28 -9.76 38.00
C GLU A 204 9.34 -8.58 38.96
N GLN A 205 10.49 -7.91 39.07
CA GLN A 205 10.63 -6.71 39.90
C GLN A 205 9.88 -5.53 39.30
N LEU A 206 9.93 -5.36 37.97
CA LEU A 206 9.14 -4.37 37.23
C LEU A 206 7.63 -4.58 37.46
N GLN A 207 7.16 -5.81 37.30
CA GLN A 207 5.73 -6.16 37.49
C GLN A 207 5.26 -6.09 38.95
N SER A 208 6.17 -5.97 39.92
CA SER A 208 5.85 -5.96 41.35
C SER A 208 6.38 -4.73 42.10
N LEU A 209 6.48 -3.60 41.40
CA LEU A 209 6.87 -2.32 41.99
C LEU A 209 6.05 -1.98 43.25
N PRO A 210 6.69 -1.44 44.30
CA PRO A 210 5.99 -1.01 45.50
C PRO A 210 4.89 0.03 45.22
N GLU A 211 3.76 -0.06 45.93
CA GLU A 211 2.71 0.96 45.87
C GLU A 211 3.24 2.34 46.29
N GLY A 212 2.97 3.37 45.48
CA GLY A 212 3.47 4.73 45.67
C GLY A 212 4.93 4.92 45.24
N THR A 213 5.39 4.13 44.27
CA THR A 213 6.68 4.35 43.61
C THR A 213 6.50 5.49 42.60
N ASP A 214 7.28 6.56 42.77
CA ASP A 214 7.25 7.75 41.91
C ASP A 214 8.47 7.82 40.99
N LYS A 215 9.62 7.21 41.37
CA LYS A 215 10.83 7.12 40.54
C LYS A 215 11.34 5.69 40.39
N VAL A 216 11.70 5.29 39.18
CA VAL A 216 12.15 3.92 38.86
C VAL A 216 13.41 3.94 38.02
N LEU A 217 14.42 3.16 38.40
CA LEU A 217 15.58 2.86 37.58
C LEU A 217 15.60 1.35 37.33
N GLY A 218 15.26 0.94 36.12
CA GLY A 218 15.31 -0.46 35.68
C GLY A 218 16.50 -0.70 34.77
N ILE A 219 17.38 -1.61 35.19
CA ILE A 219 18.57 -2.01 34.44
C ILE A 219 18.47 -3.49 34.15
N PHE A 220 18.18 -3.87 32.91
CA PHE A 220 17.75 -5.23 32.56
C PHE A 220 18.81 -6.08 31.87
N ALA A 221 19.97 -5.52 31.52
CA ALA A 221 21.10 -6.26 30.99
C ALA A 221 22.43 -5.58 31.37
N ALA A 222 23.53 -6.33 31.24
CA ALA A 222 24.88 -5.79 31.41
C ALA A 222 25.22 -4.78 30.31
N GLU A 223 24.83 -5.12 29.09
CA GLU A 223 24.94 -4.34 27.86
C GLU A 223 23.52 -4.18 27.28
N ASP A 224 23.30 -4.48 26.00
CA ASP A 224 21.96 -4.54 25.38
C ASP A 224 21.09 -5.66 25.93
N THR A 225 19.77 -5.56 25.76
CA THR A 225 18.89 -6.67 26.12
C THR A 225 18.78 -7.74 25.03
N TYR A 226 19.38 -7.52 23.85
CA TYR A 226 19.37 -8.40 22.68
C TYR A 226 20.79 -8.68 22.16
N ASN A 227 20.94 -9.67 21.27
CA ASN A 227 22.21 -10.04 20.61
C ASN A 227 22.11 -9.72 19.12
N ASP A 228 22.62 -8.59 18.69
CA ASP A 228 22.45 -7.98 17.36
C ASP A 228 23.55 -8.35 16.35
N THR A 229 23.86 -9.64 16.21
CA THR A 229 24.73 -10.10 15.11
C THR A 229 23.91 -10.87 14.06
N THR A 230 24.54 -11.35 12.99
CA THR A 230 23.89 -12.21 12.00
C THR A 230 23.26 -13.47 12.63
N GLU A 231 22.22 -14.04 12.02
CA GLU A 231 21.55 -15.24 12.54
C GLU A 231 22.53 -16.39 12.73
N GLU A 232 23.42 -16.62 11.77
CA GLU A 232 24.39 -17.71 11.83
C GLU A 232 25.40 -17.52 12.96
N ALA A 233 25.82 -16.29 13.22
CA ALA A 233 26.72 -15.95 14.31
C ALA A 233 26.06 -16.20 15.67
N ASN A 234 24.84 -15.68 15.87
CA ASN A 234 24.05 -15.93 17.08
C ASN A 234 23.84 -17.43 17.31
N ALA A 235 23.45 -18.17 16.27
CA ALA A 235 23.23 -19.61 16.34
C ALA A 235 24.52 -20.39 16.68
N ALA A 236 25.67 -19.97 16.18
CA ALA A 236 26.97 -20.60 16.47
C ALA A 236 27.33 -20.52 17.96
N GLU A 237 27.03 -19.38 18.60
CA GLU A 237 27.26 -19.14 20.03
C GLU A 237 26.08 -19.59 20.92
N ARG A 238 24.94 -19.97 20.32
CA ARG A 238 23.67 -20.33 21.00
C ARG A 238 23.06 -19.17 21.77
N LEU A 239 23.09 -18.01 21.14
CA LEU A 239 22.43 -16.81 21.62
C LEU A 239 21.01 -16.77 21.03
N GLU A 240 20.07 -16.25 21.81
CA GLU A 240 18.73 -15.91 21.35
C GLU A 240 18.76 -14.45 20.90
N ASN A 241 17.92 -14.04 19.96
CA ASN A 241 17.91 -12.64 19.50
C ASN A 241 17.58 -11.69 20.66
N TYR A 242 16.55 -11.99 21.48
CA TYR A 242 16.21 -11.20 22.66
C TYR A 242 16.55 -11.93 23.98
N GLY A 243 17.46 -11.37 24.76
CA GLY A 243 17.94 -11.87 26.04
C GLY A 243 19.44 -12.16 26.08
N GLN A 244 20.11 -11.79 27.18
CA GLN A 244 21.56 -11.94 27.36
C GLN A 244 21.93 -13.01 28.41
N PRO A 245 23.15 -13.58 28.37
CA PRO A 245 23.67 -14.38 29.47
C PRO A 245 23.63 -13.61 30.80
N GLY A 246 22.81 -14.07 31.74
CA GLY A 246 22.59 -13.38 33.02
C GLY A 246 21.15 -12.87 33.17
N ASN A 247 20.47 -12.59 32.06
CA ASN A 247 19.04 -12.32 31.99
C ASN A 247 18.45 -12.76 30.63
N LEU A 248 18.03 -14.02 30.54
CA LEU A 248 17.48 -14.61 29.31
C LEU A 248 16.03 -14.18 29.02
N ASN A 249 15.43 -13.34 29.86
CA ASN A 249 14.04 -12.93 29.67
C ASN A 249 13.82 -11.50 30.25
N PRO A 250 14.52 -10.50 29.70
CA PRO A 250 14.33 -9.10 30.09
C PRO A 250 12.92 -8.64 29.68
N PRO A 251 12.31 -7.65 30.37
CA PRO A 251 11.02 -7.12 29.94
C PRO A 251 11.09 -6.52 28.53
N THR A 252 10.00 -6.59 27.76
CA THR A 252 9.93 -5.88 26.46
C THR A 252 9.65 -4.39 26.67
N VAL A 253 9.94 -3.56 25.67
CA VAL A 253 9.61 -2.12 25.72
C VAL A 253 8.12 -1.86 25.94
N ALA A 254 7.24 -2.72 25.40
CA ALA A 254 5.81 -2.68 25.66
C ALA A 254 5.47 -2.94 27.13
N GLU A 255 6.07 -3.97 27.76
CA GLU A 255 5.90 -4.24 29.20
C GLU A 255 6.48 -3.12 30.07
N MET A 256 7.60 -2.51 29.65
CA MET A 256 8.19 -1.35 30.31
C MET A 256 7.25 -0.14 30.26
N LEU A 257 6.68 0.15 29.09
CA LEU A 257 5.72 1.23 28.89
C LEU A 257 4.42 1.00 29.69
N GLU A 258 3.87 -0.22 29.66
CA GLU A 258 2.64 -0.58 30.37
C GLU A 258 2.75 -0.31 31.88
N VAL A 259 3.93 -0.57 32.46
CA VAL A 259 4.19 -0.30 33.89
C VAL A 259 4.48 1.18 34.16
N ALA A 260 5.12 1.88 33.23
CA ALA A 260 5.46 3.30 33.39
C ALA A 260 4.22 4.20 33.32
N LEU A 261 3.31 3.96 32.38
CA LEU A 261 2.17 4.86 32.09
C LEU A 261 1.29 5.16 33.32
N PRO A 262 0.87 4.20 34.16
CA PRO A 262 0.08 4.48 35.37
C PRO A 262 0.81 5.33 36.41
N ILE A 263 2.15 5.24 36.48
CA ILE A 263 2.98 6.05 37.40
C ILE A 263 3.00 7.50 36.89
N LEU A 264 3.30 7.68 35.60
CA LEU A 264 3.35 8.99 34.94
C LEU A 264 1.99 9.70 34.97
N ALA A 265 0.90 8.97 34.73
CA ALA A 265 -0.45 9.53 34.77
C ALA A 265 -0.89 9.97 36.18
N ALA A 266 -0.14 9.70 37.25
CA ALA A 266 -0.45 10.28 38.54
C ALA A 266 -0.24 11.80 38.57
N ASP A 267 0.54 12.34 37.63
CA ASP A 267 0.79 13.77 37.51
C ASP A 267 -0.41 14.53 36.91
N GLU A 268 -0.71 15.71 37.45
CA GLU A 268 -1.82 16.55 37.00
C GLU A 268 -1.43 17.48 35.85
N ASP A 269 -0.13 17.72 35.63
CA ASP A 269 0.42 18.64 34.62
C ASP A 269 0.75 17.92 33.29
N GLY A 270 0.50 16.62 33.19
CA GLY A 270 0.78 15.79 32.01
C GLY A 270 2.14 15.11 32.08
N PHE A 271 2.51 14.38 31.03
CA PHE A 271 3.76 13.63 30.98
C PHE A 271 4.39 13.61 29.58
N PHE A 272 5.69 13.27 29.50
CA PHE A 272 6.40 13.03 28.26
C PHE A 272 7.20 11.73 28.34
N VAL A 273 6.97 10.82 27.39
CA VAL A 273 7.72 9.58 27.24
C VAL A 273 8.50 9.61 25.94
N VAL A 274 9.77 9.22 26.02
CA VAL A 274 10.58 8.82 24.88
C VAL A 274 10.90 7.35 25.05
N LEU A 275 10.52 6.55 24.05
CA LEU A 275 10.74 5.11 24.03
C LEU A 275 11.45 4.74 22.74
N GLU A 276 12.52 3.97 22.84
CA GLU A 276 13.27 3.45 21.70
C GLU A 276 13.22 1.92 21.68
N GLU A 277 12.87 1.35 20.52
CA GLU A 277 13.17 -0.05 20.21
C GLU A 277 14.36 -0.05 19.26
N GLU A 278 15.55 -0.13 19.81
CA GLU A 278 16.83 -0.04 19.10
C GLU A 278 17.07 -1.26 18.21
N GLY A 279 16.61 -2.44 18.63
CA GLY A 279 16.89 -3.68 17.91
C GLY A 279 16.39 -3.71 16.46
N THR A 280 15.41 -2.89 16.06
CA THR A 280 14.98 -2.82 14.66
C THR A 280 16.09 -2.34 13.75
N ASP A 281 16.91 -1.38 14.20
CA ASP A 281 18.07 -0.89 13.46
C ASP A 281 19.20 -1.92 13.48
N ASN A 282 19.66 -2.32 14.66
CA ASN A 282 20.87 -3.15 14.76
C ASN A 282 20.71 -4.49 14.06
N PHE A 283 19.53 -5.12 14.14
CA PHE A 283 19.29 -6.34 13.39
C PHE A 283 19.24 -6.06 11.88
N GLY A 284 18.60 -4.97 11.44
CA GLY A 284 18.55 -4.57 10.03
C GLY A 284 19.94 -4.32 9.45
N ASN A 285 20.79 -3.62 10.18
CA ASN A 285 22.16 -3.28 9.79
C ASN A 285 23.15 -4.46 9.86
N ASN A 286 22.73 -5.59 10.40
CA ASN A 286 23.43 -6.88 10.32
C ASN A 286 22.74 -7.86 9.34
N ASN A 287 21.69 -7.41 8.66
CA ASN A 287 20.79 -8.23 7.84
C ASN A 287 20.31 -9.48 8.60
N ASN A 288 19.87 -9.30 9.85
CA ASN A 288 19.28 -10.36 10.65
C ASN A 288 17.75 -10.28 10.57
N GLY A 289 17.17 -10.94 9.57
CA GLY A 289 15.75 -10.95 9.28
C GLY A 289 14.89 -11.41 10.45
N ARG A 290 15.28 -12.49 11.16
CA ARG A 290 14.49 -12.98 12.31
C ARG A 290 14.51 -11.98 13.48
N GLY A 291 15.65 -11.34 13.71
CA GLY A 291 15.82 -10.32 14.73
C GLY A 291 14.95 -9.09 14.46
N VAL A 292 14.93 -8.63 13.20
CA VAL A 292 14.08 -7.53 12.75
C VAL A 292 12.60 -7.84 12.99
N VAL A 293 12.10 -9.02 12.57
CA VAL A 293 10.70 -9.44 12.80
C VAL A 293 10.34 -9.35 14.29
N GLU A 294 11.18 -9.93 15.15
CA GLU A 294 10.94 -9.92 16.60
C GLU A 294 10.97 -8.51 17.19
N ALA A 295 11.82 -7.61 16.69
CA ALA A 295 11.93 -6.23 17.14
C ALA A 295 10.74 -5.38 16.69
N ALA A 296 10.34 -5.46 15.42
CA ALA A 296 9.17 -4.76 14.90
C ALA A 296 7.89 -5.16 15.64
N ILE A 297 7.73 -6.43 16.03
CA ILE A 297 6.61 -6.89 16.87
C ILE A 297 6.64 -6.22 18.26
N ARG A 298 7.82 -6.04 18.87
CA ARG A 298 7.92 -5.35 20.18
C ARG A 298 7.57 -3.87 20.07
N ALA A 299 8.00 -3.21 19.00
CA ALA A 299 7.63 -1.83 18.71
C ALA A 299 6.11 -1.68 18.50
N ASP A 300 5.50 -2.54 17.69
CA ASP A 300 4.04 -2.55 17.48
C ASP A 300 3.25 -2.80 18.77
N GLN A 301 3.72 -3.72 19.62
CA GLN A 301 3.10 -3.95 20.93
C GLN A 301 3.17 -2.71 21.84
N ALA A 302 4.25 -1.93 21.79
CA ALA A 302 4.37 -0.70 22.55
C ALA A 302 3.40 0.37 22.02
N ILE A 303 3.20 0.45 20.70
CA ILE A 303 2.17 1.29 20.06
C ILE A 303 0.78 0.89 20.58
N GLY A 304 0.45 -0.41 20.61
CA GLY A 304 -0.82 -0.91 21.13
C GLY A 304 -1.06 -0.54 22.61
N VAL A 305 -0.03 -0.68 23.46
CA VAL A 305 -0.10 -0.25 24.87
C VAL A 305 -0.39 1.25 24.99
N ALA A 306 0.24 2.07 24.14
CA ALA A 306 -0.01 3.51 24.12
C ALA A 306 -1.44 3.84 23.64
N GLN A 307 -1.92 3.23 22.55
CA GLN A 307 -3.28 3.41 22.04
C GLN A 307 -4.34 3.03 23.08
N ASP A 308 -4.21 1.84 23.68
CA ASP A 308 -5.13 1.38 24.74
C ASP A 308 -5.19 2.38 25.90
N PHE A 309 -4.04 2.93 26.29
CA PHE A 309 -3.96 3.92 27.37
C PHE A 309 -4.60 5.27 26.99
N ILE A 310 -4.40 5.73 25.75
CA ILE A 310 -5.02 6.96 25.22
C ILE A 310 -6.54 6.83 25.24
N ASP A 311 -7.07 5.72 24.72
CA ASP A 311 -8.50 5.49 24.59
C ASP A 311 -9.21 5.30 25.93
N SER A 312 -8.55 4.63 26.87
CA SER A 312 -9.19 4.22 28.13
C SER A 312 -8.92 5.17 29.31
N GLU A 313 -7.75 5.80 29.39
CA GLU A 313 -7.30 6.53 30.58
C GLU A 313 -6.95 8.01 30.31
N ARG A 314 -6.24 8.32 29.21
CA ARG A 314 -5.66 9.65 28.94
C ARG A 314 -5.83 10.13 27.47
N PRO A 315 -7.05 10.52 27.04
CA PRO A 315 -7.32 10.93 25.66
C PRO A 315 -6.69 12.26 25.24
N ASN A 316 -6.09 13.00 26.17
CA ASN A 316 -5.37 14.25 25.91
C ASN A 316 -3.86 14.01 25.69
N THR A 317 -3.53 12.93 24.99
CA THR A 317 -2.17 12.48 24.74
C THR A 317 -1.98 12.30 23.24
N LEU A 318 -0.87 12.79 22.70
CA LEU A 318 -0.38 12.45 21.37
C LEU A 318 0.50 11.21 21.47
N LEU A 319 0.25 10.21 20.64
CA LEU A 319 1.22 9.19 20.30
C LEU A 319 1.78 9.52 18.92
N ILE A 320 3.10 9.56 18.79
CA ILE A 320 3.77 9.74 17.49
C ILE A 320 4.92 8.74 17.37
N THR A 321 5.05 8.14 16.20
CA THR A 321 6.08 7.16 15.87
C THR A 321 6.76 7.53 14.56
N THR A 322 8.09 7.44 14.54
CA THR A 322 8.92 7.58 13.34
C THR A 322 10.27 6.96 13.61
N ALA A 323 10.92 6.45 12.57
CA ALA A 323 12.36 6.28 12.54
C ALA A 323 13.01 7.56 12.00
N ASP A 324 14.32 7.65 12.10
CA ASP A 324 15.15 8.66 11.44
C ASP A 324 15.81 8.15 10.15
N SER A 325 15.99 6.84 10.00
CA SER A 325 16.55 6.16 8.83
C SER A 325 15.78 4.87 8.43
N ASN A 326 16.27 4.20 7.38
CA ASN A 326 15.86 2.87 6.93
C ASN A 326 17.03 1.88 7.04
N ALA A 327 17.01 1.00 8.03
CA ALA A 327 18.07 0.03 8.29
C ALA A 327 18.11 -1.07 7.22
N GLY A 328 19.27 -1.22 6.57
CA GLY A 328 19.54 -2.27 5.58
C GLY A 328 18.74 -2.21 4.28
N GLY A 329 17.77 -1.29 4.14
CA GLY A 329 16.96 -1.18 2.93
C GLY A 329 16.12 -2.43 2.69
N LEU A 330 15.51 -2.94 3.76
CA LEU A 330 14.81 -4.23 3.79
C LEU A 330 13.57 -4.26 2.88
N GLN A 331 13.40 -5.36 2.13
CA GLN A 331 12.21 -5.67 1.33
C GLN A 331 11.81 -7.15 1.48
N THR A 332 10.52 -7.46 1.36
CA THR A 332 10.03 -8.84 1.32
C THR A 332 9.87 -9.34 -0.10
N THR A 333 9.98 -10.66 -0.31
CA THR A 333 9.81 -11.27 -1.64
C THR A 333 9.12 -12.62 -1.50
N ASP A 334 8.16 -12.89 -2.39
CA ASP A 334 7.56 -14.22 -2.52
C ASP A 334 8.61 -15.27 -2.91
N VAL A 335 8.47 -16.49 -2.39
CA VAL A 335 9.39 -17.60 -2.67
C VAL A 335 8.64 -18.90 -2.95
N ASP A 336 8.97 -19.57 -4.04
CA ASP A 336 8.27 -20.80 -4.46
C ASP A 336 8.48 -21.99 -3.49
N VAL A 337 7.43 -22.34 -2.74
CA VAL A 337 7.37 -23.51 -1.85
C VAL A 337 7.23 -24.85 -2.57
N GLN A 338 6.86 -24.89 -3.84
CA GLN A 338 6.74 -26.16 -4.59
C GLN A 338 8.11 -26.87 -4.70
N ALA A 339 9.21 -26.16 -4.42
CA ALA A 339 10.55 -26.73 -4.35
C ALA A 339 10.86 -27.44 -3.01
N GLY A 340 10.09 -27.23 -1.93
CA GLY A 340 10.36 -27.78 -0.59
C GLY A 340 11.81 -27.56 -0.15
N GLY A 341 12.32 -26.36 -0.40
CA GLY A 341 13.73 -26.02 -0.28
C GLY A 341 13.93 -24.63 0.29
N ASN A 342 15.15 -24.41 0.75
CA ASN A 342 15.59 -23.17 1.35
C ASN A 342 15.46 -21.97 0.40
N VAL A 343 15.36 -20.77 0.98
CA VAL A 343 15.41 -19.50 0.23
C VAL A 343 16.66 -19.43 -0.65
N GLY A 344 16.49 -18.80 -1.81
CA GLY A 344 17.50 -18.71 -2.86
C GLY A 344 18.29 -17.39 -2.84
N THR A 345 18.49 -16.85 -4.03
CA THR A 345 19.12 -15.55 -4.26
C THR A 345 18.21 -14.71 -5.14
N THR A 346 18.33 -13.39 -5.01
CA THR A 346 17.69 -12.42 -5.89
C THR A 346 18.75 -11.72 -6.75
N PRO A 347 18.48 -11.46 -8.04
CA PRO A 347 19.40 -10.72 -8.91
C PRO A 347 19.36 -9.21 -8.60
N VAL A 348 20.50 -8.53 -8.72
CA VAL A 348 20.58 -7.06 -8.60
C VAL A 348 21.52 -6.42 -9.64
N ASN A 349 21.13 -5.21 -10.06
CA ASN A 349 21.90 -4.19 -10.75
C ASN A 349 22.51 -4.60 -12.13
N PRO A 350 21.90 -5.37 -13.04
CA PRO A 350 22.58 -5.85 -14.27
C PRO A 350 23.18 -4.74 -15.15
N THR A 351 24.19 -5.05 -16.00
CA THR A 351 24.69 -4.09 -17.03
C THR A 351 24.41 -4.54 -18.46
N GLN A 352 23.85 -5.74 -18.63
CA GLN A 352 23.50 -6.30 -19.92
C GLN A 352 21.97 -6.37 -20.06
N PRO A 353 21.42 -6.17 -21.28
CA PRO A 353 19.97 -6.26 -21.50
C PRO A 353 19.36 -7.61 -21.11
N ASP A 354 20.12 -8.70 -21.25
CA ASP A 354 19.66 -10.04 -20.88
C ASP A 354 19.85 -10.37 -19.39
N ARG A 355 20.28 -9.38 -18.60
CA ARG A 355 20.52 -9.44 -17.16
C ARG A 355 21.47 -10.57 -16.73
N SER A 356 22.24 -11.14 -17.67
CA SER A 356 23.04 -12.34 -17.43
C SER A 356 24.24 -12.12 -16.51
N ASP A 357 24.55 -10.86 -16.20
CA ASP A 357 25.61 -10.41 -15.31
C ASP A 357 25.08 -9.79 -14.00
N ALA A 358 23.78 -9.93 -13.71
CA ALA A 358 23.21 -9.53 -12.43
C ALA A 358 23.93 -10.23 -11.27
N ILE A 359 24.18 -9.48 -10.19
CA ILE A 359 24.80 -10.02 -8.98
C ILE A 359 23.72 -10.78 -8.21
N GLN A 360 24.05 -11.96 -7.70
CA GLN A 360 23.11 -12.80 -6.96
C GLN A 360 23.30 -12.56 -5.46
N VAL A 361 22.32 -11.92 -4.84
CA VAL A 361 22.31 -11.62 -3.40
C VAL A 361 21.46 -12.67 -2.69
N PRO A 362 21.96 -13.31 -1.62
CA PRO A 362 21.16 -14.24 -0.83
C PRO A 362 19.95 -13.58 -0.17
N LEU A 363 18.85 -14.32 -0.13
CA LEU A 363 17.69 -14.00 0.70
C LEU A 363 17.87 -14.63 2.09
N ASP A 364 17.26 -14.01 3.10
CA ASP A 364 17.11 -14.62 4.42
C ASP A 364 15.79 -15.37 4.54
N GLY A 365 15.90 -16.56 5.13
CA GLY A 365 14.79 -17.35 5.64
C GLY A 365 14.76 -17.29 7.17
N GLU A 366 14.02 -18.20 7.80
CA GLU A 366 13.74 -18.14 9.25
C GLU A 366 14.98 -18.11 10.16
N GLU A 367 16.11 -18.64 9.69
CA GLU A 367 17.36 -18.80 10.44
C GLU A 367 18.57 -18.24 9.65
N GLY A 368 18.36 -17.27 8.75
CA GLY A 368 19.39 -16.64 7.92
C GLY A 368 19.48 -17.22 6.50
N ARG A 369 20.65 -17.12 5.85
CA ARG A 369 20.82 -17.46 4.43
C ARG A 369 20.66 -18.94 4.15
N ASN A 370 20.01 -19.27 3.03
CA ASN A 370 19.85 -20.65 2.58
C ASN A 370 19.28 -21.51 3.72
N THR A 371 18.20 -21.01 4.35
CA THR A 371 17.35 -21.72 5.32
C THR A 371 15.92 -21.76 4.81
N GLU A 372 15.00 -22.45 5.50
CA GLU A 372 13.59 -22.49 5.09
C GLU A 372 13.00 -21.06 5.07
N PRO A 373 12.09 -20.75 4.14
CA PRO A 373 11.48 -19.43 4.07
C PRO A 373 10.65 -19.13 5.33
N PHE A 374 10.45 -17.84 5.60
CA PHE A 374 9.40 -17.43 6.51
C PHE A 374 8.03 -17.82 5.92
N VAL A 375 7.02 -17.94 6.78
CA VAL A 375 5.65 -18.24 6.35
C VAL A 375 4.71 -17.34 7.11
N THR A 376 3.83 -16.63 6.41
CA THR A 376 2.86 -15.74 7.03
C THR A 376 1.91 -16.49 7.98
N GLY A 377 1.30 -15.73 8.90
CA GLY A 377 -0.01 -16.02 9.45
C GLY A 377 -1.04 -16.31 8.34
N PRO A 378 -2.13 -17.02 8.66
CA PRO A 378 -3.17 -17.25 7.67
C PRO A 378 -3.83 -15.91 7.29
N ASP A 379 -4.18 -15.74 6.04
CA ASP A 379 -5.17 -14.74 5.61
C ASP A 379 -6.60 -15.15 6.03
N GLU A 380 -7.59 -14.38 5.60
CA GLU A 380 -9.01 -14.59 5.87
C GLU A 380 -9.51 -15.95 5.36
N ASP A 381 -8.99 -16.44 4.23
CA ASP A 381 -9.30 -17.75 3.66
C ASP A 381 -8.52 -18.91 4.30
N GLY A 382 -7.49 -18.60 5.09
CA GLY A 382 -6.65 -19.57 5.78
C GLY A 382 -5.38 -19.97 5.02
N THR A 383 -5.12 -19.35 3.87
CA THR A 383 -3.93 -19.49 3.04
C THR A 383 -2.73 -18.83 3.71
N ARG A 384 -1.54 -19.37 3.45
CA ARG A 384 -0.28 -18.89 4.03
C ARG A 384 0.75 -18.79 2.95
N PHE A 385 1.46 -17.67 2.94
CA PHE A 385 2.41 -17.35 1.90
C PHE A 385 3.84 -17.51 2.43
N PRO A 386 4.67 -18.30 1.74
CA PRO A 386 6.10 -18.33 2.01
C PRO A 386 6.79 -17.08 1.47
N TYR A 387 7.72 -16.54 2.23
CA TYR A 387 8.48 -15.38 1.79
C TYR A 387 9.93 -15.41 2.28
N GLY A 388 10.78 -14.66 1.59
CA GLY A 388 12.16 -14.35 2.00
C GLY A 388 12.32 -12.86 2.26
N ILE A 389 13.44 -12.51 2.90
CA ILE A 389 13.83 -11.12 3.13
C ILE A 389 15.03 -10.79 2.26
N SER A 390 14.97 -9.67 1.54
CA SER A 390 16.05 -9.10 0.75
C SER A 390 16.47 -7.75 1.34
N TYR A 391 17.70 -7.34 1.07
CA TYR A 391 18.30 -6.12 1.61
C TYR A 391 19.06 -5.40 0.51
N ALA A 392 19.02 -4.07 0.54
CA ALA A 392 19.85 -3.24 -0.33
C ALA A 392 21.30 -3.10 0.18
N GLY A 393 21.52 -3.20 1.49
CA GLY A 393 22.83 -3.03 2.14
C GLY A 393 22.84 -3.41 3.62
N LEU A 394 23.99 -3.24 4.27
CA LEU A 394 24.14 -3.17 5.72
C LEU A 394 23.96 -1.76 6.34
N PRO A 395 24.24 -0.65 5.64
CA PRO A 395 24.06 0.68 6.24
C PRO A 395 22.59 1.12 6.31
N ASP A 396 22.38 2.23 7.01
CA ASP A 396 21.19 3.06 6.92
C ASP A 396 21.00 3.73 5.55
N PHE A 397 19.74 3.83 5.15
CA PHE A 397 19.31 4.54 3.94
C PHE A 397 18.34 5.70 4.27
N GLY A 398 18.33 6.72 3.39
CA GLY A 398 17.61 7.98 3.63
C GLY A 398 16.15 8.02 3.13
N SER A 399 15.60 6.89 2.68
CA SER A 399 14.32 6.79 1.97
C SER A 399 13.29 5.86 2.66
N ASP A 400 12.04 5.89 2.19
CA ASP A 400 10.90 5.02 2.60
C ASP A 400 10.40 5.15 4.06
N VAL A 401 10.95 6.07 4.85
CA VAL A 401 10.47 6.30 6.22
C VAL A 401 9.08 6.96 6.22
N VAL A 402 8.17 6.41 7.00
CA VAL A 402 6.80 6.92 7.20
C VAL A 402 6.54 7.15 8.67
N SER A 403 6.24 8.40 9.04
CA SER A 403 5.79 8.75 10.38
C SER A 403 4.30 8.48 10.53
N LYS A 404 3.87 8.08 11.73
CA LYS A 404 2.45 7.94 12.08
C LYS A 404 2.10 8.59 13.41
N ALA A 405 0.87 9.08 13.53
CA ALA A 405 0.35 9.70 14.75
C ALA A 405 -1.03 9.19 15.14
N TYR A 406 -1.32 9.19 16.44
CA TYR A 406 -2.60 8.77 17.03
C TYR A 406 -2.99 9.66 18.22
N GLY A 407 -4.28 9.93 18.37
CA GLY A 407 -4.82 10.65 19.51
C GLY A 407 -4.80 12.17 19.34
N LEU A 408 -4.46 12.91 20.40
CA LEU A 408 -4.54 14.38 20.38
C LEU A 408 -3.55 14.97 19.36
N ASN A 409 -4.04 15.85 18.47
CA ASN A 409 -3.25 16.53 17.43
C ASN A 409 -2.64 15.59 16.36
N SER A 410 -3.06 14.32 16.27
CA SER A 410 -2.60 13.42 15.20
C SER A 410 -2.90 13.97 13.80
N ASP A 411 -4.05 14.66 13.66
CA ASP A 411 -4.51 15.35 12.45
C ASP A 411 -3.60 16.52 12.00
N LEU A 412 -2.63 16.92 12.81
CA LEU A 412 -1.66 17.95 12.45
C LEU A 412 -0.41 17.39 11.76
N LEU A 413 -0.24 16.06 11.69
CA LEU A 413 0.86 15.44 10.96
C LEU A 413 0.65 15.65 9.44
N PRO A 414 1.55 16.34 8.74
CA PRO A 414 1.41 16.55 7.29
C PRO A 414 1.65 15.25 6.51
N SER A 415 1.06 15.13 5.32
CA SER A 415 1.22 13.98 4.43
C SER A 415 2.68 13.77 3.94
N THR A 416 3.47 14.84 3.86
CA THR A 416 4.93 14.83 3.68
C THR A 416 5.53 15.93 4.56
N HIS A 417 6.60 15.64 5.28
CA HIS A 417 7.22 16.63 6.17
C HIS A 417 8.72 16.42 6.33
N ASP A 418 9.44 17.50 6.67
CA ASP A 418 10.83 17.37 7.11
C ASP A 418 10.92 16.83 8.54
N ASN A 419 12.07 16.25 8.86
CA ASN A 419 12.36 15.64 10.16
C ASN A 419 12.12 16.54 11.38
N THR A 420 12.22 17.88 11.26
CA THR A 420 11.98 18.79 12.41
C THR A 420 10.51 18.91 12.81
N THR A 421 9.59 18.47 11.95
CA THR A 421 8.14 18.50 12.20
C THR A 421 7.75 17.67 13.41
N ILE A 422 8.43 16.55 13.66
CA ILE A 422 8.20 15.66 14.81
C ILE A 422 8.38 16.41 16.13
N TYR A 423 9.51 17.11 16.30
CA TYR A 423 9.75 17.98 17.44
C TYR A 423 8.68 19.06 17.56
N ARG A 424 8.34 19.74 16.46
CA ARG A 424 7.36 20.85 16.45
C ARG A 424 5.98 20.39 16.90
N LEU A 425 5.53 19.20 16.46
CA LEU A 425 4.25 18.61 16.84
C LEU A 425 4.22 18.16 18.30
N MET A 426 5.30 17.53 18.78
CA MET A 426 5.46 17.21 20.20
C MET A 426 5.42 18.48 21.08
N TYR A 427 6.17 19.51 20.68
CA TYR A 427 6.26 20.79 21.40
C TYR A 427 4.90 21.49 21.47
N GLN A 428 4.21 21.59 20.33
CA GLN A 428 2.87 22.17 20.26
C GLN A 428 1.89 21.43 21.17
N THR A 429 1.99 20.10 21.26
CA THR A 429 1.10 19.31 22.12
C THR A 429 1.42 19.51 23.60
N LEU A 430 2.69 19.39 24.01
CA LEU A 430 3.12 19.50 25.41
C LEU A 430 2.88 20.90 25.99
N PHE A 431 3.10 21.95 25.18
CA PHE A 431 3.17 23.33 25.67
C PHE A 431 2.07 24.25 25.13
N ASP A 432 1.21 23.79 24.19
CA ASP A 432 0.19 24.62 23.51
C ASP A 432 0.82 25.83 22.77
N GLU A 433 2.02 25.64 22.24
CA GLU A 433 2.80 26.66 21.53
C GLU A 433 3.33 26.10 20.21
N ALA A 434 2.87 26.64 19.09
CA ALA A 434 3.31 26.24 17.76
C ALA A 434 4.62 26.94 17.39
N LEU A 435 5.62 26.16 16.95
CA LEU A 435 6.92 26.67 16.51
C LEU A 435 6.97 26.81 14.98
N PRO A 436 7.64 27.87 14.46
CA PRO A 436 7.84 28.03 13.02
C PRO A 436 8.73 26.92 12.46
N SER A 437 8.59 26.60 11.17
CA SER A 437 9.53 25.67 10.53
C SER A 437 10.92 26.31 10.46
N PRO A 438 11.99 25.61 10.85
CA PRO A 438 13.36 26.06 10.60
C PRO A 438 13.76 25.88 9.13
N VAL A 439 13.02 25.07 8.37
CA VAL A 439 13.22 24.84 6.94
C VAL A 439 12.24 25.71 6.16
N GLU A 440 12.72 26.56 5.24
CA GLU A 440 11.87 27.36 4.35
C GLU A 440 11.31 26.50 3.19
N ALA A 441 10.69 25.36 3.51
CA ALA A 441 10.01 24.50 2.55
C ALA A 441 8.49 24.75 2.54
N PRO A 442 7.82 24.64 1.38
CA PRO A 442 6.36 24.62 1.36
C PRO A 442 5.84 23.36 2.07
N GLU A 443 4.79 23.53 2.87
CA GLU A 443 4.06 22.44 3.51
C GLU A 443 2.97 21.92 2.56
N PRO A 444 2.54 20.65 2.69
CA PRO A 444 1.44 20.09 1.90
C PRO A 444 0.21 21.00 1.82
N LEU A 445 -0.43 21.05 0.66
CA LEU A 445 -1.57 21.94 0.43
C LEU A 445 -2.83 21.36 1.06
N SER A 446 -3.64 22.23 1.65
CA SER A 446 -5.04 21.87 1.91
C SER A 446 -5.81 21.84 0.59
N ALA A 447 -6.52 20.74 0.32
CA ALA A 447 -7.42 20.65 -0.82
C ALA A 447 -8.45 21.79 -0.82
N PRO A 448 -8.85 22.30 -2.01
CA PRO A 448 -9.89 23.31 -2.09
C PRO A 448 -11.23 22.74 -1.59
N ALA A 449 -12.05 23.60 -1.00
CA ALA A 449 -13.38 23.19 -0.55
C ALA A 449 -14.26 22.79 -1.75
N THR A 450 -14.84 21.60 -1.66
CA THR A 450 -15.72 21.05 -2.69
C THR A 450 -17.09 21.72 -2.70
N THR A 451 -17.82 21.56 -3.80
CA THR A 451 -19.15 22.17 -4.01
C THR A 451 -20.26 21.15 -4.22
N GLU A 452 -19.91 19.91 -4.53
CA GLU A 452 -20.81 18.77 -4.78
C GLU A 452 -20.29 17.53 -4.03
N ASP A 453 -21.18 16.55 -3.83
CA ASP A 453 -20.87 15.29 -3.11
C ASP A 453 -20.32 14.19 -4.05
N THR A 454 -20.36 14.43 -5.36
CA THR A 454 -19.84 13.56 -6.43
C THR A 454 -19.12 14.41 -7.47
N GLY A 455 -18.23 13.82 -8.25
CA GLY A 455 -17.60 14.54 -9.35
C GLY A 455 -16.69 13.67 -10.22
N ASN A 456 -15.46 14.11 -10.40
CA ASN A 456 -14.49 13.52 -11.32
C ASN A 456 -13.42 12.72 -10.59
N VAL A 457 -12.79 11.78 -11.28
CA VAL A 457 -11.62 11.05 -10.80
C VAL A 457 -10.47 11.21 -11.79
N ILE A 458 -9.29 11.52 -11.27
CA ILE A 458 -8.01 11.38 -11.96
C ILE A 458 -7.19 10.39 -11.13
N PHE A 459 -7.01 9.19 -11.66
CA PHE A 459 -6.12 8.19 -11.09
C PHE A 459 -4.80 8.20 -11.88
N ILE A 460 -3.71 8.52 -11.19
CA ILE A 460 -2.35 8.47 -11.73
C ILE A 460 -1.65 7.28 -11.06
N HIS A 461 -1.28 6.28 -11.85
CA HIS A 461 -0.60 5.06 -11.46
C HIS A 461 0.87 5.15 -11.90
N PRO A 462 1.78 5.69 -11.08
CA PRO A 462 3.22 5.56 -11.30
C PRO A 462 3.64 4.16 -10.83
N ASP A 463 3.66 3.21 -11.77
CA ASP A 463 3.83 1.80 -11.45
C ASP A 463 5.16 1.51 -10.73
N GLY A 464 5.14 0.58 -9.79
CA GLY A 464 6.33 0.16 -9.04
C GLY A 464 6.93 1.20 -8.08
N THR A 465 6.24 2.30 -7.74
CA THR A 465 6.83 3.41 -6.96
C THR A 465 6.57 3.40 -5.45
N THR A 466 7.57 3.91 -4.71
CA THR A 466 7.53 4.15 -3.26
C THR A 466 8.03 5.56 -2.91
N PRO A 467 8.00 6.01 -1.64
CA PRO A 467 8.63 7.27 -1.25
C PRO A 467 10.12 7.38 -1.65
N ALA A 468 10.87 6.28 -1.80
CA ALA A 468 12.24 6.29 -2.31
C ALA A 468 12.35 6.88 -3.73
N TYR A 469 11.43 6.53 -4.62
CA TYR A 469 11.38 7.05 -6.00
C TYR A 469 11.23 8.58 -6.00
N PHE A 470 10.23 9.07 -5.26
CA PHE A 470 9.97 10.50 -5.12
C PHE A 470 11.10 11.21 -4.37
N THR A 471 11.80 10.53 -3.45
CA THR A 471 13.00 11.08 -2.80
C THR A 471 14.13 11.27 -3.81
N LEU A 472 14.45 10.26 -4.62
CA LEU A 472 15.47 10.34 -5.67
C LEU A 472 15.18 11.47 -6.67
N ALA A 473 13.94 11.55 -7.17
CA ALA A 473 13.50 12.61 -8.07
C ALA A 473 13.58 14.01 -7.42
N ARG A 474 13.12 14.15 -6.17
CA ARG A 474 13.18 15.42 -5.43
C ARG A 474 14.61 15.88 -5.24
N LEU A 475 15.49 14.97 -4.83
CA LEU A 475 16.90 15.29 -4.57
C LEU A 475 17.56 15.88 -5.82
N GLU A 476 17.32 15.30 -7.00
CA GLU A 476 17.86 15.81 -8.25
C GLU A 476 17.22 17.15 -8.69
N GLU A 477 15.91 17.31 -8.53
CA GLU A 477 15.15 18.43 -9.09
C GLU A 477 15.05 19.65 -8.17
N GLU A 478 14.61 19.44 -6.93
CA GLU A 478 14.25 20.50 -5.97
C GLU A 478 15.21 20.55 -4.77
N GLY A 479 16.02 19.51 -4.57
CA GLY A 479 16.98 19.38 -3.48
C GLY A 479 16.34 18.83 -2.20
N PRO A 480 17.14 18.60 -1.14
CA PRO A 480 16.66 17.95 0.08
C PRO A 480 15.52 18.70 0.79
N ASP A 481 15.58 20.04 0.81
CA ASP A 481 14.52 20.88 1.39
C ASP A 481 13.34 21.14 0.43
N GLY A 482 13.46 20.70 -0.82
CA GLY A 482 12.49 20.91 -1.90
C GLY A 482 11.20 20.08 -1.76
N ARG A 483 10.23 20.38 -2.61
CA ARG A 483 8.95 19.63 -2.69
C ARG A 483 8.56 19.44 -4.15
N LEU A 484 8.32 18.18 -4.51
CA LEU A 484 7.64 17.79 -5.74
C LEU A 484 6.13 18.01 -5.59
N ASN A 485 5.36 17.86 -6.67
CA ASN A 485 3.90 17.96 -6.61
C ASN A 485 3.29 16.86 -5.73
N TRP A 486 3.81 15.64 -5.79
CA TRP A 486 3.42 14.50 -4.96
C TRP A 486 3.51 14.81 -3.46
N ASP A 487 4.51 15.58 -3.05
CA ASP A 487 4.67 16.01 -1.66
C ASP A 487 3.68 17.06 -1.21
N MET A 488 3.13 17.79 -2.17
CA MET A 488 2.19 18.86 -1.92
C MET A 488 0.75 18.34 -1.82
N MET A 489 0.51 17.05 -2.07
CA MET A 489 -0.79 16.39 -1.92
C MET A 489 -1.24 16.33 -0.46
N SER A 490 -2.54 16.35 -0.20
CA SER A 490 -3.07 16.68 1.14
C SER A 490 -3.00 15.53 2.14
N ASP A 491 -3.21 14.29 1.66
CA ASP A 491 -3.40 13.13 2.52
C ASP A 491 -2.50 11.97 2.06
N ALA A 492 -2.12 11.09 2.99
CA ALA A 492 -1.27 9.93 2.75
C ALA A 492 -1.76 8.70 3.53
N GLY A 493 -1.63 7.53 2.91
CA GLY A 493 -2.00 6.24 3.49
C GLY A 493 -1.05 5.14 3.04
N VAL A 494 -0.65 4.28 3.97
CA VAL A 494 0.19 3.12 3.66
C VAL A 494 -0.65 2.05 3.00
N TYR A 495 -0.22 1.64 1.83
CA TYR A 495 -0.91 0.67 0.99
C TYR A 495 -0.53 -0.74 1.47
N ILE A 496 -1.52 -1.54 1.88
CA ILE A 496 -1.34 -2.91 2.37
C ILE A 496 -1.70 -3.87 1.26
N ASN A 497 -0.71 -4.69 0.90
CA ASN A 497 -0.73 -5.55 -0.27
C ASN A 497 -0.89 -7.02 0.09
N SER A 498 -1.80 -7.67 -0.63
CA SER A 498 -1.80 -9.11 -0.94
C SER A 498 -2.87 -9.37 -1.99
N ILE A 499 -2.69 -10.46 -2.74
CA ILE A 499 -3.68 -11.03 -3.64
C ILE A 499 -3.96 -12.49 -3.20
N GLU A 500 -4.86 -13.19 -3.88
CA GLU A 500 -5.36 -14.50 -3.42
C GLU A 500 -4.25 -15.55 -3.27
N ASP A 501 -3.21 -15.49 -4.11
CA ASP A 501 -2.17 -16.52 -4.22
C ASP A 501 -0.73 -16.03 -3.98
N GLU A 502 -0.49 -14.72 -3.85
CA GLU A 502 0.83 -14.11 -3.63
C GLU A 502 0.78 -12.86 -2.71
N LEU A 503 1.90 -12.55 -2.03
CA LEU A 503 2.02 -11.30 -1.25
C LEU A 503 2.23 -10.09 -2.15
N THR A 504 3.02 -10.26 -3.21
CA THR A 504 3.32 -9.23 -4.21
C THR A 504 2.32 -9.33 -5.36
N PRO A 505 1.45 -8.33 -5.57
CA PRO A 505 0.61 -8.30 -6.76
C PRO A 505 1.47 -8.20 -8.01
N SER A 506 1.13 -8.95 -9.06
CA SER A 506 1.59 -8.63 -10.41
C SER A 506 0.91 -7.36 -10.92
N SER A 507 1.50 -6.65 -11.89
CA SER A 507 0.89 -5.44 -12.47
C SER A 507 -0.53 -5.68 -12.99
N ASN A 508 -0.82 -6.87 -13.53
CA ASN A 508 -2.17 -7.21 -13.99
C ASN A 508 -3.15 -7.47 -12.84
N ALA A 509 -2.74 -8.20 -11.81
CA ALA A 509 -3.58 -8.42 -10.64
C ALA A 509 -3.84 -7.11 -9.88
N GLY A 510 -2.81 -6.26 -9.69
CA GLY A 510 -2.95 -4.93 -9.09
C GLY A 510 -3.87 -4.01 -9.89
N ALA A 511 -3.80 -4.04 -11.21
CA ALA A 511 -4.73 -3.31 -12.07
C ALA A 511 -6.18 -3.84 -11.98
N VAL A 512 -6.39 -5.15 -11.81
CA VAL A 512 -7.72 -5.72 -11.52
C VAL A 512 -8.23 -5.21 -10.18
N VAL A 513 -7.40 -5.18 -9.14
CA VAL A 513 -7.77 -4.62 -7.84
C VAL A 513 -8.22 -3.15 -7.97
N HIS A 514 -7.46 -2.32 -8.68
CA HIS A 514 -7.82 -0.90 -8.85
C HIS A 514 -9.05 -0.68 -9.74
N SER A 515 -9.26 -1.53 -10.74
CA SER A 515 -10.35 -1.38 -11.72
C SER A 515 -11.67 -2.04 -11.29
N MET A 516 -11.61 -3.09 -10.46
CA MET A 516 -12.77 -3.89 -10.04
C MET A 516 -12.99 -3.92 -8.53
N GLY A 517 -11.99 -3.59 -7.71
CA GLY A 517 -12.12 -3.50 -6.25
C GLY A 517 -12.17 -4.84 -5.53
N THR A 518 -11.66 -5.89 -6.14
CA THR A 518 -11.60 -7.25 -5.58
C THR A 518 -10.18 -7.78 -5.70
N THR A 519 -9.79 -8.72 -4.84
CA THR A 519 -8.51 -9.42 -4.90
C THR A 519 -8.61 -10.60 -5.87
N PRO A 520 -7.82 -10.67 -6.94
CA PRO A 520 -7.80 -11.81 -7.85
C PRO A 520 -6.56 -12.69 -7.62
N GLN A 521 -6.38 -13.74 -8.42
CA GLN A 521 -5.08 -14.41 -8.60
C GLN A 521 -4.06 -13.57 -9.39
N ALA A 522 -2.78 -13.91 -9.23
CA ALA A 522 -1.65 -13.20 -9.80
C ALA A 522 -1.65 -13.12 -11.34
N ASP A 523 -2.24 -14.07 -12.06
CA ASP A 523 -2.27 -14.04 -13.54
C ASP A 523 -3.54 -13.42 -14.13
N SER A 524 -4.46 -12.95 -13.28
CA SER A 524 -5.73 -12.35 -13.70
C SER A 524 -5.54 -11.06 -14.51
N TYR A 525 -6.23 -10.98 -15.64
CA TYR A 525 -6.46 -9.75 -16.41
C TYR A 525 -7.98 -9.57 -16.58
N GLY A 526 -8.71 -9.47 -15.47
CA GLY A 526 -10.17 -9.31 -15.44
C GLY A 526 -10.97 -10.62 -15.45
N LEU A 527 -10.29 -11.77 -15.56
CA LEU A 527 -10.88 -13.11 -15.48
C LEU A 527 -10.40 -13.83 -14.21
N ASP A 528 -11.25 -14.68 -13.64
CA ASP A 528 -10.92 -15.58 -12.52
C ASP A 528 -10.17 -16.85 -12.98
N GLU A 529 -9.87 -17.76 -12.05
CA GLU A 529 -9.09 -18.98 -12.33
C GLU A 529 -9.77 -19.93 -13.33
N GLN A 530 -11.10 -19.83 -13.43
CA GLN A 530 -11.95 -20.62 -14.31
C GLN A 530 -12.04 -19.97 -15.70
N GLY A 531 -11.52 -18.76 -15.86
CA GLY A 531 -11.58 -17.97 -17.09
C GLY A 531 -12.91 -17.24 -17.25
N GLU A 532 -13.68 -17.08 -16.17
CA GLU A 532 -14.93 -16.32 -16.16
C GLU A 532 -14.67 -14.88 -15.69
N PRO A 533 -15.50 -13.90 -16.10
CA PRO A 533 -15.27 -12.51 -15.71
C PRO A 533 -15.43 -12.28 -14.21
N VAL A 534 -14.45 -11.59 -13.64
CA VAL A 534 -14.40 -11.26 -12.21
C VAL A 534 -15.61 -10.43 -11.77
N ILE A 535 -16.14 -10.71 -10.59
CA ILE A 535 -17.19 -9.91 -9.97
C ILE A 535 -16.56 -8.67 -9.34
N SER A 536 -16.95 -7.48 -9.79
CA SER A 536 -16.47 -6.23 -9.19
C SER A 536 -17.12 -5.97 -7.82
N ARG A 537 -16.49 -5.12 -7.03
CA ARG A 537 -16.97 -4.65 -5.72
C ARG A 537 -18.31 -3.90 -5.79
N SER A 538 -18.72 -3.43 -6.97
CA SER A 538 -20.05 -2.87 -7.21
C SER A 538 -21.16 -3.95 -7.30
N GLY A 539 -20.77 -5.22 -7.34
CA GLY A 539 -21.64 -6.39 -7.50
C GLY A 539 -21.90 -6.76 -8.97
N LYS A 540 -21.25 -6.11 -9.92
CA LYS A 540 -21.43 -6.38 -11.35
C LYS A 540 -20.32 -7.29 -11.86
N GLN A 541 -20.73 -8.38 -12.51
CA GLN A 541 -19.80 -9.32 -13.14
C GLN A 541 -19.20 -8.73 -14.41
N GLY A 542 -17.88 -8.86 -14.56
CA GLY A 542 -17.13 -8.48 -15.77
C GLY A 542 -17.16 -7.00 -16.11
N LEU A 543 -17.48 -6.12 -15.16
CA LEU A 543 -17.49 -4.67 -15.39
C LEU A 543 -16.49 -3.98 -14.48
N THR A 544 -15.61 -3.21 -15.11
CA THR A 544 -14.70 -2.30 -14.43
C THR A 544 -15.39 -1.00 -14.05
N ILE A 545 -14.79 -0.24 -13.13
CA ILE A 545 -15.25 1.11 -12.78
C ILE A 545 -15.29 2.06 -13.98
N MET A 546 -14.38 1.90 -14.96
CA MET A 546 -14.35 2.77 -16.14
C MET A 546 -15.47 2.43 -17.12
N GLU A 547 -15.76 1.15 -17.34
CA GLU A 547 -16.92 0.74 -18.14
C GLU A 547 -18.24 1.15 -17.49
N GLU A 548 -18.33 1.09 -16.16
CA GLU A 548 -19.46 1.65 -15.42
C GLU A 548 -19.57 3.18 -15.60
N ALA A 549 -18.44 3.90 -15.64
CA ALA A 549 -18.42 5.34 -15.91
C ALA A 549 -18.89 5.65 -17.35
N ILE A 550 -18.46 4.86 -18.34
CA ILE A 550 -18.93 4.94 -19.73
C ILE A 550 -20.44 4.68 -19.80
N ALA A 551 -20.92 3.63 -19.14
CA ALA A 551 -22.35 3.30 -19.09
C ALA A 551 -23.20 4.39 -18.40
N ALA A 552 -22.62 5.07 -17.41
CA ALA A 552 -23.23 6.22 -16.75
C ALA A 552 -23.19 7.50 -17.60
N GLY A 553 -22.51 7.49 -18.74
CA GLY A 553 -22.41 8.62 -19.67
C GLY A 553 -21.35 9.65 -19.29
N LYS A 554 -20.40 9.30 -18.40
CA LYS A 554 -19.26 10.15 -18.06
C LYS A 554 -18.21 10.09 -19.16
N ALA A 555 -17.46 11.18 -19.35
CA ALA A 555 -16.33 11.17 -20.26
C ALA A 555 -15.16 10.37 -19.67
N THR A 556 -14.42 9.65 -20.50
CA THR A 556 -13.32 8.78 -20.02
C THR A 556 -12.03 8.90 -20.82
N ALA A 557 -10.90 8.72 -20.14
CA ALA A 557 -9.58 8.69 -20.78
C ALA A 557 -8.66 7.64 -20.18
N VAL A 558 -7.89 6.99 -21.06
CA VAL A 558 -6.72 6.18 -20.72
C VAL A 558 -5.46 6.81 -21.32
N ILE A 559 -4.41 6.94 -20.50
CA ILE A 559 -3.14 7.57 -20.86
C ILE A 559 -2.01 6.65 -20.39
N ASN A 560 -1.05 6.32 -21.25
CA ASN A 560 0.09 5.49 -20.89
C ASN A 560 1.40 6.06 -21.47
N SER A 561 2.51 5.99 -20.73
CA SER A 561 3.85 6.25 -21.27
C SER A 561 4.38 5.06 -22.10
N GLY A 562 3.99 3.84 -21.78
CA GLY A 562 4.23 2.63 -22.56
C GLY A 562 3.20 2.42 -23.67
N PHE A 563 3.08 1.19 -24.18
CA PHE A 563 1.98 0.82 -25.07
C PHE A 563 0.65 0.71 -24.30
N ILE A 564 -0.47 0.96 -24.99
CA ILE A 564 -1.77 1.14 -24.30
C ILE A 564 -2.37 -0.12 -23.67
N ALA A 565 -1.83 -1.29 -24.02
CA ALA A 565 -2.32 -2.58 -23.51
C ALA A 565 -1.61 -3.01 -22.22
N GLU A 566 -0.69 -2.19 -21.69
CA GLU A 566 -0.11 -2.44 -20.37
C GLU A 566 -1.20 -2.44 -19.29
N PRO A 567 -1.06 -3.26 -18.24
CA PRO A 567 -2.17 -3.58 -17.36
C PRO A 567 -2.81 -2.39 -16.64
N GLY A 568 -2.06 -1.41 -16.14
CA GLY A 568 -2.64 -0.28 -15.41
C GLY A 568 -3.47 0.67 -16.27
N THR A 569 -3.49 0.48 -17.59
CA THR A 569 -4.51 1.10 -18.48
C THR A 569 -5.45 0.09 -19.13
N GLY A 570 -4.96 -1.06 -19.59
CA GLY A 570 -5.75 -1.98 -20.40
C GLY A 570 -6.79 -2.76 -19.61
N VAL A 571 -6.50 -3.17 -18.37
CA VAL A 571 -7.46 -3.91 -17.51
C VAL A 571 -8.72 -3.10 -17.24
N PHE A 572 -8.64 -1.76 -17.24
CA PHE A 572 -9.81 -0.90 -17.07
C PHE A 572 -10.82 -0.96 -18.21
N LEU A 573 -10.50 -1.61 -19.34
CA LEU A 573 -11.35 -1.64 -20.54
C LEU A 573 -11.31 -2.99 -21.28
N ALA A 574 -10.66 -4.00 -20.71
CA ALA A 574 -10.49 -5.30 -21.35
C ALA A 574 -10.35 -6.42 -20.32
N ASP A 575 -10.85 -7.60 -20.68
CA ASP A 575 -10.68 -8.84 -19.94
C ASP A 575 -10.18 -9.96 -20.87
N VAL A 576 -9.05 -10.61 -20.52
CA VAL A 576 -8.42 -11.64 -21.36
C VAL A 576 -7.79 -12.75 -20.54
N GLU A 577 -7.59 -13.92 -21.16
CA GLU A 577 -6.92 -15.08 -20.53
C GLU A 577 -5.44 -14.81 -20.20
N SER A 578 -4.81 -13.84 -20.88
CA SER A 578 -3.39 -13.54 -20.67
C SER A 578 -3.03 -12.12 -21.04
N ARG A 579 -2.25 -11.44 -20.18
CA ARG A 579 -1.65 -10.13 -20.47
C ARG A 579 -0.82 -10.08 -21.77
N SER A 580 -0.41 -11.24 -22.29
CA SER A 580 0.32 -11.33 -23.56
C SER A 580 -0.55 -11.14 -24.81
N GLU A 581 -1.88 -11.08 -24.65
CA GLU A 581 -2.83 -10.86 -25.74
C GLU A 581 -3.00 -9.37 -26.08
N THR A 582 -1.89 -8.65 -26.23
CA THR A 582 -1.86 -7.18 -26.41
C THR A 582 -2.68 -6.72 -27.62
N GLU A 583 -2.77 -7.53 -28.68
CA GLU A 583 -3.64 -7.28 -29.85
C GLU A 583 -5.14 -7.32 -29.48
N ALA A 584 -5.56 -8.24 -28.60
CA ALA A 584 -6.95 -8.34 -28.17
C ALA A 584 -7.30 -7.17 -27.24
N ILE A 585 -6.47 -6.93 -26.24
CA ILE A 585 -6.60 -5.81 -25.29
C ILE A 585 -6.70 -4.47 -26.05
N THR A 586 -5.79 -4.20 -26.98
CA THR A 586 -5.81 -2.96 -27.79
C THR A 586 -7.11 -2.83 -28.60
N ALA A 587 -7.69 -3.93 -29.06
CA ALA A 587 -8.97 -3.90 -29.78
C ALA A 587 -10.13 -3.53 -28.84
N GLU A 588 -10.19 -4.14 -27.65
CA GLU A 588 -11.22 -3.88 -26.65
C GLU A 588 -11.18 -2.44 -26.15
N ILE A 589 -9.99 -1.88 -25.91
CA ILE A 589 -9.82 -0.46 -25.57
C ILE A 589 -10.44 0.46 -26.63
N VAL A 590 -10.18 0.21 -27.92
CA VAL A 590 -10.74 1.02 -29.03
C VAL A 590 -12.26 0.81 -29.17
N GLU A 591 -12.75 -0.40 -28.89
CA GLU A 591 -14.17 -0.78 -29.01
C GLU A 591 -15.03 -0.30 -27.82
N SER A 592 -14.42 -0.14 -26.64
CA SER A 592 -15.07 0.26 -25.38
C SER A 592 -15.86 1.57 -25.48
N GLY A 593 -15.42 2.46 -26.39
CA GLY A 593 -16.02 3.77 -26.57
C GLY A 593 -15.46 4.86 -25.65
N VAL A 594 -14.32 4.64 -24.97
CA VAL A 594 -13.55 5.67 -24.25
C VAL A 594 -13.32 6.93 -25.11
N ASP A 595 -13.27 8.13 -24.54
CA ASP A 595 -13.18 9.36 -25.36
C ASP A 595 -11.75 9.70 -25.79
N VAL A 596 -10.78 9.47 -24.92
CA VAL A 596 -9.38 9.81 -25.16
C VAL A 596 -8.48 8.60 -24.88
N ILE A 597 -7.69 8.21 -25.87
CA ILE A 597 -6.71 7.13 -25.80
C ILE A 597 -5.36 7.73 -26.18
N LEU A 598 -4.37 7.73 -25.29
CA LEU A 598 -3.06 8.33 -25.54
C LEU A 598 -1.95 7.40 -25.04
N GLY A 599 -1.09 6.88 -25.93
CA GLY A 599 0.02 6.02 -25.55
C GLY A 599 0.89 5.56 -26.72
N GLY A 600 1.68 4.51 -26.52
CA GLY A 600 2.48 3.81 -27.53
C GLY A 600 1.74 2.65 -28.22
N GLY A 601 2.51 1.75 -28.84
CA GLY A 601 2.03 0.45 -29.33
C GLY A 601 1.44 0.42 -30.74
N GLU A 602 1.87 1.29 -31.68
CA GLU A 602 1.32 1.32 -33.05
C GLU A 602 1.23 -0.06 -33.74
N THR A 603 2.19 -0.96 -33.45
CA THR A 603 2.26 -2.29 -34.05
C THR A 603 0.98 -3.11 -33.80
N ASP A 604 0.40 -3.03 -32.61
CA ASP A 604 -0.79 -3.79 -32.18
C ASP A 604 -2.11 -3.24 -32.75
N TYR A 605 -2.08 -2.04 -33.34
CA TYR A 605 -3.21 -1.48 -34.08
C TYR A 605 -3.26 -1.96 -35.54
N LEU A 606 -2.15 -2.47 -36.07
CA LEU A 606 -1.96 -2.66 -37.51
C LEU A 606 -1.87 -4.14 -37.91
N PRO A 607 -2.40 -4.54 -39.07
CA PRO A 607 -2.30 -5.92 -39.52
C PRO A 607 -0.93 -6.24 -40.10
N GLU A 608 -0.50 -7.51 -39.94
CA GLU A 608 0.73 -8.03 -40.56
C GLU A 608 0.85 -7.62 -42.04
N GLY A 609 2.04 -7.16 -42.44
CA GLY A 609 2.31 -6.64 -43.78
C GLY A 609 2.04 -5.15 -43.98
N THR A 610 1.54 -4.45 -42.96
CA THR A 610 1.29 -3.00 -42.97
C THR A 610 2.37 -2.27 -42.19
N THR A 611 3.08 -1.35 -42.84
CA THR A 611 4.06 -0.49 -42.16
C THR A 611 3.38 0.75 -41.61
N GLY A 612 3.50 0.96 -40.30
CA GLY A 612 2.96 2.10 -39.58
C GLY A 612 3.69 3.42 -39.82
N PHE A 613 3.26 4.46 -39.11
CA PHE A 613 3.85 5.79 -39.08
C PHE A 613 5.30 5.78 -38.61
N PHE A 614 5.63 4.97 -37.60
CA PHE A 614 6.98 4.86 -37.03
C PHE A 614 7.92 3.95 -37.83
N GLY A 615 7.42 3.32 -38.89
CA GLY A 615 8.22 2.54 -39.83
C GLY A 615 8.33 1.05 -39.48
N GLU A 616 7.61 0.61 -38.46
CA GLU A 616 7.51 -0.78 -38.03
C GLU A 616 6.31 -1.48 -38.66
N GLU A 617 6.35 -2.81 -38.75
CA GLU A 617 5.28 -3.61 -39.34
C GLU A 617 4.29 -4.04 -38.26
N GLY A 618 2.99 -3.95 -38.55
CA GLY A 618 1.95 -4.38 -37.62
C GLY A 618 2.02 -5.86 -37.26
N THR A 619 1.56 -6.20 -36.07
CA THR A 619 1.58 -7.53 -35.47
C THR A 619 0.28 -8.30 -35.68
N ARG A 620 -0.86 -7.58 -35.84
CA ARG A 620 -2.19 -8.20 -35.81
C ARG A 620 -2.38 -9.30 -36.84
N THR A 621 -2.78 -10.47 -36.35
CA THR A 621 -3.01 -11.67 -37.18
C THR A 621 -4.43 -11.80 -37.74
N ASP A 622 -5.39 -11.05 -37.19
CA ASP A 622 -6.81 -11.06 -37.59
C ASP A 622 -7.10 -10.23 -38.86
N GLY A 623 -6.12 -9.42 -39.31
CA GLY A 623 -6.21 -8.58 -40.50
C GLY A 623 -6.97 -7.26 -40.29
N ARG A 624 -7.31 -6.90 -39.06
CA ARG A 624 -7.95 -5.62 -38.71
C ARG A 624 -6.95 -4.47 -38.71
N ASN A 625 -7.45 -3.25 -38.92
CA ASN A 625 -6.67 -2.03 -38.80
C ASN A 625 -7.41 -1.09 -37.85
N LEU A 626 -7.03 -1.13 -36.58
CA LEU A 626 -7.74 -0.43 -35.51
C LEU A 626 -7.62 1.09 -35.62
N ILE A 627 -6.56 1.61 -36.25
CA ILE A 627 -6.46 3.06 -36.52
C ILE A 627 -7.57 3.50 -37.49
N GLU A 628 -7.81 2.76 -38.56
CA GLU A 628 -8.90 3.06 -39.50
C GLU A 628 -10.27 2.88 -38.83
N GLU A 629 -10.43 1.87 -37.97
CA GLU A 629 -11.66 1.64 -37.22
C GLU A 629 -11.93 2.76 -36.21
N ALA A 630 -10.92 3.25 -35.50
CA ALA A 630 -11.02 4.41 -34.63
C ALA A 630 -11.41 5.68 -35.41
N GLU A 631 -10.84 5.92 -36.59
CA GLU A 631 -11.28 7.05 -37.44
C GLU A 631 -12.78 6.94 -37.80
N ASP A 632 -13.26 5.73 -38.09
CA ASP A 632 -14.69 5.47 -38.36
C ASP A 632 -15.58 5.67 -37.13
N LEU A 633 -15.05 5.43 -35.92
CA LEU A 633 -15.69 5.73 -34.63
C LEU A 633 -15.61 7.22 -34.26
N GLY A 634 -14.90 8.03 -35.05
CA GLY A 634 -14.85 9.50 -34.92
C GLY A 634 -13.65 10.04 -34.15
N TYR A 635 -12.63 9.22 -33.89
CA TYR A 635 -11.40 9.66 -33.25
C TYR A 635 -10.58 10.56 -34.17
N THR A 636 -10.00 11.60 -33.60
CA THR A 636 -8.93 12.37 -34.24
C THR A 636 -7.60 11.69 -33.94
N VAL A 637 -6.95 11.11 -34.96
CA VAL A 637 -5.67 10.40 -34.78
C VAL A 637 -4.48 11.37 -34.81
N VAL A 638 -3.58 11.27 -33.83
CA VAL A 638 -2.35 12.08 -33.70
C VAL A 638 -1.14 11.20 -33.40
N TYR A 639 0.05 11.61 -33.86
CA TYR A 639 1.27 10.78 -33.80
C TYR A 639 2.48 11.46 -33.14
N ASN A 640 2.35 12.70 -32.68
CA ASN A 640 3.43 13.42 -32.02
C ASN A 640 2.90 14.56 -31.16
N ARG A 641 3.75 15.04 -30.25
CA ARG A 641 3.48 16.17 -29.34
C ARG A 641 2.87 17.36 -30.05
N LYS A 642 3.42 17.74 -31.21
CA LYS A 642 2.92 18.89 -31.97
C LYS A 642 1.49 18.68 -32.47
N GLN A 643 1.12 17.49 -32.92
CA GLN A 643 -0.26 17.22 -33.35
C GLN A 643 -1.22 17.24 -32.16
N LEU A 644 -0.83 16.64 -31.03
CA LEU A 644 -1.59 16.66 -29.78
C LEU A 644 -1.85 18.10 -29.29
N GLN A 645 -0.81 18.94 -29.21
CA GLN A 645 -0.93 20.34 -28.80
C GLN A 645 -1.72 21.23 -29.79
N ASN A 646 -2.02 20.74 -31.00
CA ASN A 646 -2.77 21.47 -32.02
C ASN A 646 -4.14 20.83 -32.33
N LEU A 647 -4.68 20.04 -31.39
CA LEU A 647 -6.05 19.54 -31.49
C LEU A 647 -7.06 20.69 -31.68
N SER A 648 -8.14 20.40 -32.40
CA SER A 648 -9.20 21.37 -32.64
C SER A 648 -10.04 21.56 -31.38
N GLU A 649 -10.52 22.78 -31.12
CA GLU A 649 -11.45 23.03 -30.00
C GLU A 649 -12.73 22.17 -30.12
N ASP A 650 -13.14 21.82 -31.35
CA ASP A 650 -14.31 20.96 -31.61
C ASP A 650 -14.03 19.45 -31.46
N THR A 651 -12.79 19.04 -31.14
CA THR A 651 -12.44 17.61 -30.97
C THR A 651 -13.13 17.04 -29.74
N THR A 652 -13.79 15.89 -29.91
CA THR A 652 -14.49 15.16 -28.83
C THR A 652 -13.88 13.80 -28.55
N LYS A 653 -13.18 13.19 -29.53
CA LYS A 653 -12.47 11.92 -29.37
C LYS A 653 -11.06 12.00 -29.96
N VAL A 654 -10.08 11.41 -29.27
CA VAL A 654 -8.66 11.46 -29.66
C VAL A 654 -8.02 10.09 -29.49
N LEU A 655 -7.30 9.65 -30.54
CA LEU A 655 -6.40 8.51 -30.48
C LEU A 655 -4.98 9.02 -30.74
N GLY A 656 -4.15 9.06 -29.71
CA GLY A 656 -2.74 9.43 -29.79
C GLY A 656 -1.88 8.18 -29.73
N ILE A 657 -1.07 7.96 -30.76
CA ILE A 657 -0.13 6.84 -30.85
C ILE A 657 1.26 7.42 -31.05
N PHE A 658 2.11 7.35 -30.03
CA PHE A 658 3.36 8.13 -29.97
C PHE A 658 4.64 7.32 -30.16
N ALA A 659 4.54 6.00 -30.21
CA ALA A 659 5.64 5.09 -30.53
C ALA A 659 5.14 3.81 -31.20
N ALA A 660 6.06 3.04 -31.78
CA ALA A 660 5.76 1.73 -32.35
C ALA A 660 5.45 0.69 -31.25
N GLU A 661 6.26 0.72 -30.19
CA GLU A 661 6.10 -0.01 -28.93
C GLU A 661 6.01 1.06 -27.83
N ASP A 662 6.90 1.08 -26.84
CA ASP A 662 6.91 2.07 -25.74
C ASP A 662 7.49 3.43 -26.13
N THR A 663 7.14 4.47 -25.38
CA THR A 663 7.74 5.81 -25.61
C THR A 663 9.12 5.98 -24.98
N TYR A 664 9.62 4.99 -24.23
CA TYR A 664 10.91 4.98 -23.54
C TYR A 664 11.74 3.73 -23.89
N ASN A 665 13.01 3.71 -23.48
CA ASN A 665 13.95 2.59 -23.65
C ASN A 665 14.35 2.06 -22.28
N ASP A 666 13.66 1.07 -21.75
CA ASP A 666 13.69 0.63 -20.35
C ASP A 666 14.79 -0.36 -19.94
N THR A 667 15.85 -0.55 -20.73
CA THR A 667 16.95 -1.44 -20.34
C THR A 667 17.95 -0.76 -19.39
N THR A 668 19.08 -1.42 -19.07
CA THR A 668 20.13 -0.87 -18.19
C THR A 668 20.77 0.37 -18.82
N GLU A 669 21.32 1.28 -17.99
CA GLU A 669 21.97 2.51 -18.46
C GLU A 669 23.08 2.22 -19.47
N GLU A 670 23.93 1.23 -19.18
CA GLU A 670 25.06 0.89 -20.05
C GLU A 670 24.59 0.36 -21.41
N ALA A 671 23.50 -0.39 -21.44
CA ALA A 671 22.92 -0.92 -22.66
C ALA A 671 22.34 0.19 -23.53
N ASN A 672 21.57 1.11 -22.94
CA ASN A 672 21.05 2.30 -23.63
C ASN A 672 22.19 3.16 -24.18
N ALA A 673 23.21 3.42 -23.36
CA ALA A 673 24.38 4.19 -23.77
C ALA A 673 25.17 3.51 -24.91
N GLU A 674 25.31 2.17 -24.90
CA GLU A 674 25.94 1.42 -25.99
C GLU A 674 25.13 1.49 -27.29
N ALA A 675 23.80 1.44 -27.19
CA ALA A 675 22.88 1.59 -28.31
C ALA A 675 22.80 3.04 -28.83
N GLY A 676 23.20 4.02 -28.02
CA GLY A 676 23.08 5.45 -28.30
C GLY A 676 21.63 5.93 -28.23
N LEU A 677 20.87 5.36 -27.31
CA LEU A 677 19.47 5.67 -27.02
C LEU A 677 19.40 6.55 -25.76
N ASP A 678 18.51 7.52 -25.77
CA ASP A 678 18.12 8.25 -24.55
C ASP A 678 17.05 7.41 -23.81
N ASN A 679 16.86 7.62 -22.52
CA ASN A 679 15.84 6.88 -21.76
C ASN A 679 14.43 7.15 -22.28
N TYR A 680 14.14 8.36 -22.76
CA TYR A 680 12.83 8.75 -23.28
C TYR A 680 12.90 9.13 -24.77
N GLY A 681 11.97 8.60 -25.56
CA GLY A 681 11.88 8.76 -27.02
C GLY A 681 12.43 7.57 -27.80
N GLN A 682 11.81 7.31 -28.96
CA GLN A 682 12.17 6.20 -29.86
C GLN A 682 12.59 6.71 -31.25
N PRO A 683 13.38 5.94 -32.03
CA PRO A 683 13.65 6.26 -33.42
C PRO A 683 12.36 6.49 -34.23
N GLY A 684 12.20 7.68 -34.83
CA GLY A 684 10.97 8.04 -35.55
C GLY A 684 10.03 8.96 -34.76
N ASN A 685 10.20 9.03 -33.44
CA ASN A 685 9.65 10.09 -32.57
C ASN A 685 10.55 10.26 -31.34
N GLU A 686 11.64 11.01 -31.53
CA GLU A 686 12.67 11.20 -30.50
C GLU A 686 12.22 12.16 -29.38
N ASP A 687 10.99 12.67 -29.43
CA ASP A 687 10.46 13.66 -28.48
C ASP A 687 8.93 13.52 -28.34
N PRO A 688 8.44 12.35 -27.87
CA PRO A 688 7.01 12.10 -27.67
C PRO A 688 6.45 12.98 -26.55
N PRO A 689 5.13 13.27 -26.53
CA PRO A 689 4.55 14.03 -25.42
C PRO A 689 4.68 13.26 -24.10
N THR A 690 4.97 13.94 -23.00
CA THR A 690 4.98 13.30 -21.66
C THR A 690 3.56 12.99 -21.19
N VAL A 691 3.39 12.10 -20.21
CA VAL A 691 2.06 11.82 -19.62
C VAL A 691 1.39 13.07 -19.05
N ALA A 692 2.16 14.03 -18.53
CA ALA A 692 1.66 15.34 -18.11
C ALA A 692 1.08 16.16 -19.28
N GLU A 693 1.79 16.22 -20.42
CA GLU A 693 1.29 16.89 -21.63
C GLU A 693 0.09 16.17 -22.25
N MET A 694 0.05 14.84 -22.14
CA MET A 694 -1.10 14.02 -22.53
C MET A 694 -2.33 14.34 -21.67
N LEU A 695 -2.16 14.40 -20.34
CA LEU A 695 -3.22 14.79 -19.41
C LEU A 695 -3.72 16.22 -19.66
N GLU A 696 -2.81 17.17 -19.83
CA GLU A 696 -3.14 18.58 -20.13
C GLU A 696 -3.97 18.69 -21.42
N ALA A 697 -3.70 17.86 -22.43
CA ALA A 697 -4.47 17.83 -23.67
C ALA A 697 -5.85 17.14 -23.51
N ALA A 698 -5.96 16.15 -22.62
CA ALA A 698 -7.18 15.40 -22.37
C ALA A 698 -8.23 16.20 -21.57
N LEU A 699 -7.81 16.86 -20.49
CA LEU A 699 -8.71 17.54 -19.54
C LEU A 699 -9.71 18.52 -20.20
N PRO A 700 -9.32 19.38 -21.18
CA PRO A 700 -10.27 20.27 -21.86
C PRO A 700 -11.33 19.56 -22.70
N ILE A 701 -11.13 18.31 -23.09
CA ILE A 701 -12.09 17.47 -23.80
C ILE A 701 -13.08 16.89 -22.78
N LEU A 702 -12.55 16.27 -21.73
CA LEU A 702 -13.31 15.56 -20.69
C LEU A 702 -14.20 16.50 -19.87
N ASN A 703 -13.66 17.65 -19.45
CA ASN A 703 -14.36 18.63 -18.60
C ASN A 703 -15.58 19.32 -19.29
N ARG A 704 -15.91 18.92 -20.53
CA ARG A 704 -17.12 19.39 -21.22
C ARG A 704 -18.35 18.57 -20.83
N ASP A 705 -18.14 17.37 -20.30
CA ASP A 705 -19.23 16.49 -19.89
C ASP A 705 -19.83 16.96 -18.56
N PRO A 706 -21.13 17.30 -18.51
CA PRO A 706 -21.78 17.75 -17.29
C PRO A 706 -21.96 16.66 -16.24
N ASP A 707 -21.87 15.38 -16.62
CA ASP A 707 -22.05 14.24 -15.71
C ASP A 707 -20.72 13.83 -15.04
N GLY A 708 -19.61 14.47 -15.43
CA GLY A 708 -18.26 14.29 -14.89
C GLY A 708 -17.38 13.40 -15.75
N PHE A 709 -16.17 13.10 -15.28
CA PHE A 709 -15.21 12.27 -16.01
C PHE A 709 -14.35 11.36 -15.12
N MET A 710 -13.76 10.34 -15.73
CA MET A 710 -12.71 9.49 -15.14
C MET A 710 -11.47 9.45 -16.04
N VAL A 711 -10.30 9.64 -15.45
CA VAL A 711 -9.00 9.44 -16.11
C VAL A 711 -8.25 8.34 -15.38
N VAL A 712 -7.68 7.41 -16.14
CA VAL A 712 -6.62 6.51 -15.68
C VAL A 712 -5.36 6.84 -16.49
N LEU A 713 -4.27 7.11 -15.79
CA LEU A 713 -3.00 7.49 -16.36
C LEU A 713 -1.90 6.63 -15.73
N GLU A 714 -1.14 5.93 -16.56
CA GLU A 714 -0.01 5.10 -16.15
C GLU A 714 1.30 5.70 -16.66
N GLU A 715 2.28 5.84 -15.76
CA GLU A 715 3.67 6.09 -16.14
C GLU A 715 4.47 4.80 -15.95
N GLU A 716 4.27 3.86 -16.86
CA GLU A 716 4.85 2.51 -16.86
C GLU A 716 6.38 2.51 -16.72
N GLY A 717 7.05 3.54 -17.23
CA GLY A 717 8.51 3.65 -17.15
C GLY A 717 9.06 3.61 -15.71
N THR A 718 8.30 4.00 -14.68
CA THR A 718 8.80 3.91 -13.29
C THR A 718 9.05 2.46 -12.88
N ASP A 719 8.18 1.53 -13.28
CA ASP A 719 8.35 0.10 -13.02
C ASP A 719 9.48 -0.48 -13.86
N ASN A 720 9.41 -0.33 -15.19
CA ASN A 720 10.34 -1.03 -16.07
C ASN A 720 11.80 -0.60 -15.86
N PHE A 721 12.04 0.68 -15.61
CA PHE A 721 13.39 1.14 -15.26
C PHE A 721 13.81 0.60 -13.89
N GLY A 722 12.92 0.60 -12.90
CA GLY A 722 13.17 0.01 -11.58
C GLY A 722 13.51 -1.48 -11.66
N ASN A 723 12.76 -2.26 -12.43
CA ASN A 723 12.97 -3.69 -12.66
C ASN A 723 14.22 -4.01 -13.51
N ASN A 724 14.85 -3.01 -14.11
CA ASN A 724 16.18 -3.13 -14.72
C ASN A 724 17.30 -2.52 -13.87
N ASN A 725 16.98 -1.99 -12.68
CA ASN A 725 17.83 -1.16 -11.83
C ASN A 725 18.50 -0.04 -12.64
N ASN A 726 17.72 0.64 -13.48
CA ASN A 726 18.18 1.81 -14.20
C ASN A 726 17.80 3.07 -13.42
N GLY A 727 18.74 3.55 -12.62
CA GLY A 727 18.55 4.65 -11.68
C GLY A 727 18.22 5.97 -12.37
N ARG A 728 18.88 6.25 -13.49
CA ARG A 728 18.62 7.49 -14.25
C ARG A 728 17.24 7.47 -14.91
N GLY A 729 16.87 6.34 -15.52
CA GLY A 729 15.58 6.17 -16.19
C GLY A 729 14.42 6.24 -15.22
N LEU A 730 14.58 5.60 -14.06
CA LEU A 730 13.64 5.63 -12.94
C LEU A 730 13.40 7.06 -12.43
N ILE A 731 14.46 7.84 -12.22
CA ILE A 731 14.34 9.24 -11.78
C ILE A 731 13.61 10.07 -12.85
N GLU A 732 14.01 9.94 -14.12
CA GLU A 732 13.38 10.65 -15.23
C GLU A 732 11.89 10.28 -15.40
N ALA A 733 11.50 9.03 -15.14
CA ALA A 733 10.11 8.56 -15.18
C ALA A 733 9.29 9.11 -14.02
N THR A 734 9.82 9.04 -12.80
CA THR A 734 9.16 9.56 -11.59
C THR A 734 8.82 11.04 -11.73
N ARG A 735 9.73 11.83 -12.33
CA ARG A 735 9.51 13.26 -12.59
C ARG A 735 8.37 13.52 -13.60
N ARG A 736 8.20 12.66 -14.61
CA ARG A 736 7.08 12.78 -15.55
C ARG A 736 5.73 12.47 -14.87
N ALA A 737 5.71 11.50 -13.98
CA ALA A 737 4.54 11.23 -13.13
C ALA A 737 4.24 12.44 -12.22
N ASP A 738 5.27 13.01 -11.57
CA ASP A 738 5.10 14.19 -10.73
C ASP A 738 4.57 15.42 -11.49
N ASP A 739 5.07 15.67 -12.70
CA ASP A 739 4.54 16.72 -13.58
C ASP A 739 3.04 16.50 -13.88
N ALA A 740 2.59 15.25 -14.06
CA ALA A 740 1.18 14.93 -14.29
C ALA A 740 0.33 15.17 -13.03
N ILE A 741 0.87 14.86 -11.85
CA ILE A 741 0.25 15.21 -10.56
C ILE A 741 0.07 16.73 -10.48
N GLY A 742 1.09 17.51 -10.84
CA GLY A 742 1.02 18.97 -10.92
C GLY A 742 -0.10 19.48 -11.84
N VAL A 743 -0.24 18.90 -13.03
CA VAL A 743 -1.33 19.22 -13.97
C VAL A 743 -2.70 18.94 -13.35
N ALA A 744 -2.87 17.79 -12.68
CA ALA A 744 -4.13 17.43 -12.02
C ALA A 744 -4.46 18.36 -10.84
N MET A 745 -3.48 18.69 -10.00
CA MET A 745 -3.64 19.63 -8.89
C MET A 745 -4.00 21.03 -9.39
N ASP A 746 -3.36 21.50 -10.47
CA ASP A 746 -3.69 22.78 -11.10
C ASP A 746 -5.12 22.80 -11.64
N PHE A 747 -5.59 21.69 -12.23
CA PHE A 747 -6.97 21.55 -12.67
C PHE A 747 -7.95 21.63 -11.49
N ILE A 748 -7.69 20.90 -10.40
CA ILE A 748 -8.51 20.92 -9.18
C ILE A 748 -8.59 22.34 -8.58
N ASN A 749 -7.45 23.03 -8.52
CA ASN A 749 -7.35 24.35 -7.89
C ASN A 749 -7.98 25.47 -8.72
N ASN A 750 -7.92 25.37 -10.07
CA ASN A 750 -8.26 26.49 -10.95
C ASN A 750 -9.55 26.28 -11.76
N GLU A 751 -9.96 25.03 -12.00
CA GLU A 751 -11.06 24.71 -12.93
C GLU A 751 -12.21 23.95 -12.24
N ASP A 752 -11.97 22.80 -11.60
CA ASP A 752 -13.02 22.01 -10.94
C ASP A 752 -12.57 21.38 -9.60
N PRO A 753 -12.98 21.96 -8.45
CA PRO A 753 -12.63 21.43 -7.13
C PRO A 753 -13.39 20.15 -6.76
N ASN A 754 -14.37 19.70 -7.56
CA ASN A 754 -15.08 18.44 -7.34
C ASN A 754 -14.38 17.27 -8.07
N THR A 755 -13.05 17.24 -8.02
CA THR A 755 -12.24 16.21 -8.64
C THR A 755 -11.37 15.58 -7.57
N LEU A 756 -11.39 14.25 -7.49
CA LEU A 756 -10.43 13.47 -6.71
C LEU A 756 -9.21 13.20 -7.60
N LEU A 757 -8.04 13.50 -7.07
CA LEU A 757 -6.76 12.98 -7.55
C LEU A 757 -6.28 11.90 -6.58
N VAL A 758 -6.00 10.71 -7.10
CA VAL A 758 -5.36 9.62 -6.36
C VAL A 758 -4.07 9.22 -7.07
N THR A 759 -3.02 8.99 -6.30
CA THR A 759 -1.79 8.36 -6.79
C THR A 759 -1.46 7.14 -5.94
N SER A 760 -1.24 5.99 -6.56
CA SER A 760 -0.73 4.80 -5.91
C SER A 760 -0.02 3.94 -6.94
N ALA A 761 0.97 3.19 -6.49
CA ALA A 761 1.42 1.99 -7.19
C ALA A 761 0.72 0.77 -6.57
N ASP A 762 0.83 -0.38 -7.21
CA ASP A 762 0.47 -1.68 -6.67
C ASP A 762 1.67 -2.44 -6.09
N SER A 763 2.90 -2.06 -6.47
CA SER A 763 4.13 -2.68 -6.00
C SER A 763 5.31 -1.70 -5.87
N ASN A 764 6.47 -2.20 -5.47
CA ASN A 764 7.77 -1.53 -5.43
C ASN A 764 8.75 -2.25 -6.37
N ALA A 765 9.11 -1.64 -7.49
CA ALA A 765 10.00 -2.23 -8.47
C ALA A 765 11.46 -2.13 -8.02
N GLY A 766 12.20 -3.24 -7.94
CA GLY A 766 13.64 -3.25 -7.67
C GLY A 766 14.08 -2.84 -6.25
N GLY A 767 13.23 -2.19 -5.46
CA GLY A 767 13.53 -1.71 -4.10
C GLY A 767 14.71 -0.74 -4.03
N PRO A 768 14.69 0.39 -4.76
CA PRO A 768 15.77 1.37 -4.75
C PRO A 768 15.90 2.08 -3.40
N GLN A 769 17.12 2.38 -3.00
CA GLN A 769 17.41 3.10 -1.75
C GLN A 769 18.44 4.21 -1.98
N VAL A 770 18.23 5.33 -1.31
CA VAL A 770 19.12 6.51 -1.36
C VAL A 770 20.31 6.28 -0.45
N TYR A 771 21.52 6.29 -1.03
CA TYR A 771 22.77 6.16 -0.28
C TYR A 771 23.66 7.38 -0.47
N ASP A 772 24.06 8.00 0.63
CA ASP A 772 24.99 9.14 0.63
C ASP A 772 26.43 8.68 0.33
N VAL A 773 27.18 9.44 -0.46
CA VAL A 773 28.58 9.09 -0.80
C VAL A 773 29.56 10.21 -0.46
N ASP A 774 30.79 9.85 -0.10
CA ASP A 774 31.75 10.81 0.46
C ASP A 774 32.30 11.85 -0.56
N GLU A 775 32.43 11.49 -1.84
CA GLU A 775 33.17 12.31 -2.83
C GLU A 775 32.46 12.39 -4.19
N ALA A 776 32.09 13.61 -4.59
CA ALA A 776 31.40 13.89 -5.87
C ALA A 776 32.24 13.62 -7.13
N ASP A 777 33.58 13.54 -7.00
CA ASP A 777 34.52 13.38 -8.13
C ASP A 777 35.05 11.92 -8.25
N GLU A 778 34.55 10.99 -7.44
CA GLU A 778 34.93 9.57 -7.45
C GLU A 778 33.70 8.69 -7.73
N PRO A 779 33.87 7.47 -8.28
CA PRO A 779 32.75 6.55 -8.46
C PRO A 779 32.07 6.15 -7.14
N VAL A 780 30.75 5.97 -7.17
CA VAL A 780 29.90 5.63 -6.00
C VAL A 780 30.34 4.39 -5.21
N GLY A 781 31.04 3.43 -5.82
CA GLY A 781 31.58 2.25 -5.13
C GLY A 781 30.55 1.14 -4.92
N THR A 782 30.61 0.47 -3.77
CA THR A 782 29.83 -0.73 -3.42
C THR A 782 29.33 -0.68 -1.98
N VAL A 783 28.21 -1.36 -1.71
CA VAL A 783 27.71 -1.69 -0.37
C VAL A 783 27.86 -3.18 -0.09
N GLU A 784 28.03 -3.54 1.17
CA GLU A 784 28.08 -4.93 1.64
C GLU A 784 26.67 -5.42 1.96
N VAL A 785 26.37 -6.69 1.66
CA VAL A 785 25.04 -7.27 1.84
C VAL A 785 25.09 -8.67 2.47
N ASN A 786 24.24 -8.87 3.48
CA ASN A 786 23.81 -10.13 4.09
C ASN A 786 24.95 -10.98 4.74
N PRO A 787 25.95 -10.48 5.46
CA PRO A 787 27.05 -11.32 5.99
C PRO A 787 26.60 -12.54 6.83
N THR A 788 27.43 -13.60 6.93
CA THR A 788 27.19 -14.71 7.89
C THR A 788 28.16 -14.70 9.08
N LEU A 789 29.18 -13.87 9.00
CA LEU A 789 30.19 -13.68 10.02
C LEU A 789 29.98 -12.33 10.72
N PRO A 790 30.25 -12.22 12.03
CA PRO A 790 30.12 -10.95 12.77
C PRO A 790 31.09 -9.84 12.34
N ASP A 791 32.02 -10.11 11.43
CA ASP A 791 33.01 -9.16 10.94
C ASP A 791 32.83 -8.83 9.46
N ASP A 792 31.69 -9.26 8.91
CA ASP A 792 31.17 -9.03 7.57
C ASP A 792 32.11 -9.44 6.43
N SER A 793 33.18 -10.18 6.76
CA SER A 793 34.25 -10.51 5.83
C SER A 793 33.85 -11.46 4.70
N ASP A 794 32.62 -11.98 4.74
CA ASP A 794 31.97 -12.79 3.72
C ASP A 794 30.71 -12.17 3.11
N ALA A 795 30.46 -10.89 3.36
CA ALA A 795 29.39 -10.12 2.73
C ALA A 795 29.54 -10.10 1.20
N VAL A 796 28.40 -9.95 0.51
CA VAL A 796 28.38 -9.76 -0.95
C VAL A 796 28.53 -8.28 -1.24
N GLU A 797 29.57 -7.89 -1.99
CA GLU A 797 29.74 -6.51 -2.45
C GLU A 797 28.83 -6.24 -3.66
N VAL A 798 27.88 -5.33 -3.50
CA VAL A 798 26.94 -4.88 -4.55
C VAL A 798 27.31 -3.46 -4.97
N PRO A 799 27.57 -3.19 -6.25
CA PRO A 799 27.84 -1.84 -6.74
C PRO A 799 26.60 -0.96 -6.64
N LEU A 800 26.84 0.30 -6.32
CA LEU A 800 25.86 1.37 -6.41
C LEU A 800 25.79 1.88 -7.85
N ASP A 801 24.63 2.45 -8.19
CA ASP A 801 24.49 3.24 -9.41
C ASP A 801 24.77 4.72 -9.17
N GLY A 802 25.54 5.28 -10.10
CA GLY A 802 25.68 6.71 -10.29
C GLY A 802 24.92 7.17 -11.54
N GLN A 803 25.25 8.34 -12.07
CA GLN A 803 24.52 9.00 -13.16
C GLN A 803 24.38 8.16 -14.44
N GLU A 804 25.27 7.21 -14.67
CA GLU A 804 25.36 6.44 -15.92
C GLU A 804 25.52 4.93 -15.64
N GLY A 805 24.92 4.45 -14.55
CA GLY A 805 24.94 3.04 -14.12
C GLY A 805 26.04 2.70 -13.11
N ARG A 806 26.44 1.43 -13.05
CA ARG A 806 27.32 0.88 -12.01
C ARG A 806 28.68 1.55 -11.93
N ASN A 807 29.13 1.87 -10.71
CA ASN A 807 30.48 2.41 -10.47
C ASN A 807 30.80 3.64 -11.36
N THR A 808 29.80 4.49 -11.58
CA THR A 808 29.95 5.78 -12.26
C THR A 808 29.96 6.93 -11.26
N GLU A 809 30.14 8.16 -11.74
CA GLU A 809 30.10 9.37 -10.90
C GLU A 809 28.71 9.48 -10.23
N PRO A 810 28.63 9.90 -8.95
CA PRO A 810 27.38 9.99 -8.22
C PRO A 810 26.40 10.98 -8.84
N PHE A 811 25.12 10.77 -8.59
CA PHE A 811 24.12 11.83 -8.75
C PHE A 811 24.45 12.98 -7.80
N ILE A 812 24.06 14.21 -8.17
CA ILE A 812 24.28 15.39 -7.33
C ILE A 812 22.92 16.04 -7.10
N THR A 813 22.60 16.33 -5.85
CA THR A 813 21.34 17.01 -5.53
C THR A 813 21.31 18.43 -6.08
N ALA A 814 20.11 18.97 -6.30
CA ALA A 814 19.92 20.41 -6.30
C ALA A 814 20.27 21.01 -4.91
N GLU A 815 20.44 22.34 -4.87
CA GLU A 815 20.90 23.05 -3.67
C GLU A 815 19.86 22.95 -2.52
N ASP A 816 20.32 22.65 -1.31
CA ASP A 816 19.54 22.81 -0.08
C ASP A 816 19.26 24.30 0.23
N ALA A 817 18.50 24.59 1.29
CA ALA A 817 18.18 25.96 1.70
C ALA A 817 19.42 26.80 2.05
N ASN A 818 20.58 26.18 2.29
CA ASN A 818 21.86 26.82 2.60
C ASN A 818 22.78 26.95 1.38
N GLY A 819 22.41 26.40 0.22
CA GLY A 819 23.21 26.37 -1.00
C GLY A 819 24.21 25.21 -1.07
N ASN A 820 24.05 24.16 -0.27
CA ASN A 820 24.85 22.95 -0.30
C ASN A 820 24.26 21.94 -1.29
N THR A 821 25.12 21.10 -1.86
CA THR A 821 24.73 19.98 -2.71
C THR A 821 25.39 18.72 -2.19
N PHE A 822 24.71 17.59 -2.29
CA PHE A 822 25.19 16.30 -1.79
C PHE A 822 25.34 15.31 -2.95
N PRO A 823 26.46 14.58 -3.03
CA PRO A 823 26.58 13.47 -3.97
C PRO A 823 25.90 12.22 -3.39
N PHE A 824 25.18 11.47 -4.22
CA PHE A 824 24.51 10.24 -3.79
C PHE A 824 24.55 9.15 -4.87
N GLY A 825 24.39 7.91 -4.44
CA GLY A 825 24.20 6.73 -5.29
C GLY A 825 22.89 6.01 -4.96
N ILE A 826 22.58 5.00 -5.77
CA ILE A 826 21.37 4.19 -5.60
C ILE A 826 21.78 2.74 -5.33
N ALA A 827 21.28 2.20 -4.21
CA ALA A 827 21.34 0.77 -3.90
C ALA A 827 20.00 0.12 -4.27
N TYR A 828 19.99 -1.20 -4.50
CA TYR A 828 18.78 -1.92 -4.86
C TYR A 828 18.71 -3.24 -4.09
N ALA A 829 17.52 -3.63 -3.67
CA ALA A 829 17.28 -4.90 -3.02
C ALA A 829 17.07 -6.06 -4.01
N THR A 830 16.52 -5.80 -5.20
CA THR A 830 16.16 -6.84 -6.19
C THR A 830 16.06 -6.27 -7.63
N LEU A 831 15.56 -7.08 -8.58
CA LEU A 831 15.06 -6.70 -9.92
C LEU A 831 13.58 -7.09 -10.10
N ASN A 832 12.96 -7.62 -9.05
CA ASN A 832 11.55 -8.00 -9.05
C ASN A 832 10.75 -6.91 -8.35
N ASP A 833 9.45 -6.97 -8.55
CA ASP A 833 8.50 -6.25 -7.71
C ASP A 833 8.47 -6.86 -6.30
N VAL A 834 8.28 -6.00 -5.32
CA VAL A 834 8.08 -6.35 -3.91
C VAL A 834 6.86 -5.60 -3.36
N PRO A 835 6.19 -6.09 -2.30
CA PRO A 835 4.87 -5.56 -1.92
C PRO A 835 4.96 -4.33 -0.99
N ASP A 836 6.14 -4.03 -0.47
CA ASP A 836 6.30 -3.16 0.70
C ASP A 836 6.59 -1.70 0.36
N SER A 837 6.34 -0.82 1.35
CA SER A 837 6.67 0.62 1.32
C SER A 837 5.93 1.46 0.28
N VAL A 838 4.88 0.92 -0.34
CA VAL A 838 3.97 1.70 -1.20
C VAL A 838 3.13 2.67 -0.36
N LEU A 839 3.02 3.91 -0.84
CA LEU A 839 2.27 4.98 -0.18
C LEU A 839 1.27 5.61 -1.16
N THR A 840 -0.01 5.52 -0.85
CA THR A 840 -1.07 6.20 -1.60
C THR A 840 -1.15 7.67 -1.15
N LYS A 841 -1.32 8.59 -2.11
CA LYS A 841 -1.60 10.01 -1.86
C LYS A 841 -2.91 10.43 -2.51
N THR A 842 -3.60 11.36 -1.89
CA THR A 842 -4.82 11.95 -2.48
C THR A 842 -4.85 13.48 -2.35
N TYR A 843 -5.61 14.11 -3.25
CA TYR A 843 -5.88 15.55 -3.25
C TYR A 843 -7.25 15.85 -3.88
N GLY A 844 -7.98 16.82 -3.33
CA GLY A 844 -9.28 17.24 -3.86
C GLY A 844 -10.49 16.59 -3.19
N LEU A 845 -11.55 16.29 -3.95
CA LEU A 845 -12.81 15.75 -3.42
C LEU A 845 -12.58 14.37 -2.78
N ASN A 846 -13.10 14.16 -1.57
CA ASN A 846 -12.95 12.93 -0.77
C ASN A 846 -11.51 12.53 -0.39
N ALA A 847 -10.49 13.38 -0.65
CA ALA A 847 -9.10 13.05 -0.31
C ALA A 847 -8.90 12.70 1.17
N GLY A 848 -9.53 13.46 2.07
CA GLY A 848 -9.48 13.21 3.52
C GLY A 848 -10.24 11.97 4.00
N ASP A 849 -10.89 11.21 3.11
CA ASP A 849 -11.45 9.89 3.43
C ASP A 849 -10.40 8.78 3.31
N LEU A 850 -9.16 9.08 2.89
CA LEU A 850 -8.04 8.13 2.84
C LEU A 850 -7.56 7.78 4.26
N PRO A 851 -7.60 6.50 4.68
CA PRO A 851 -7.06 6.07 5.97
C PRO A 851 -5.52 6.08 5.99
N SER A 852 -4.92 6.15 7.19
CA SER A 852 -3.46 6.11 7.36
C SER A 852 -2.80 4.77 6.94
N SER A 853 -3.59 3.70 6.88
CA SER A 853 -3.30 2.42 6.23
C SER A 853 -4.59 1.86 5.64
N HIS A 854 -4.52 1.28 4.46
CA HIS A 854 -5.69 0.68 3.80
C HIS A 854 -5.30 -0.52 2.94
N GLU A 855 -6.28 -1.38 2.66
CA GLU A 855 -6.14 -2.46 1.69
C GLU A 855 -6.07 -1.88 0.29
N ASN A 856 -5.48 -2.68 -0.60
CA ASN A 856 -5.42 -2.37 -2.02
C ASN A 856 -6.79 -2.08 -2.66
N THR A 857 -7.83 -2.83 -2.28
CA THR A 857 -9.21 -2.66 -2.77
C THR A 857 -9.84 -1.31 -2.41
N TYR A 858 -9.35 -0.62 -1.37
CA TYR A 858 -9.95 0.65 -0.91
C TYR A 858 -9.83 1.78 -1.94
N ILE A 859 -8.81 1.74 -2.82
CA ILE A 859 -8.63 2.74 -3.87
C ILE A 859 -9.83 2.73 -4.83
N TYR A 860 -10.31 1.54 -5.23
CA TYR A 860 -11.54 1.41 -6.00
C TYR A 860 -12.72 2.02 -5.26
N GLU A 861 -12.89 1.72 -3.96
CA GLU A 861 -14.02 2.23 -3.20
C GLU A 861 -14.04 3.77 -3.15
N LEU A 862 -12.88 4.39 -2.95
CA LEU A 862 -12.72 5.84 -2.90
C LEU A 862 -13.06 6.49 -4.26
N MET A 863 -12.57 5.90 -5.36
CA MET A 863 -12.91 6.35 -6.72
C MET A 863 -14.40 6.18 -7.01
N TYR A 864 -14.97 5.03 -6.66
CA TYR A 864 -16.38 4.70 -6.92
C TYR A 864 -17.33 5.65 -6.18
N ARG A 865 -17.08 5.89 -4.89
CA ARG A 865 -17.85 6.84 -4.08
C ARG A 865 -17.77 8.26 -4.63
N THR A 866 -16.63 8.64 -5.21
CA THR A 866 -16.45 9.95 -5.84
C THR A 866 -17.25 10.07 -7.14
N LEU A 867 -17.26 9.04 -7.98
CA LEU A 867 -17.96 9.05 -9.27
C LEU A 867 -19.49 8.92 -9.12
N PHE A 868 -19.94 8.07 -8.21
CA PHE A 868 -21.33 7.60 -8.13
C PHE A 868 -22.04 7.93 -6.80
N GLY A 869 -21.30 8.34 -5.77
CA GLY A 869 -21.82 8.75 -4.47
C GLY A 869 -21.56 7.75 -3.35
N GLN A 870 -21.59 8.26 -2.11
CA GLN A 870 -21.20 7.52 -0.89
C GLN A 870 -21.99 6.21 -0.62
N ASN A 871 -23.24 6.12 -1.08
CA ASN A 871 -24.09 4.93 -0.90
C ASN A 871 -24.23 4.11 -2.19
N ALA A 872 -23.34 4.32 -3.17
CA ALA A 872 -23.41 3.65 -4.46
C ALA A 872 -22.85 2.22 -4.42
N LEU A 873 -21.99 1.87 -3.46
CA LEU A 873 -21.53 0.50 -3.31
C LEU A 873 -22.49 -0.34 -2.47
N PRO A 874 -22.68 -1.63 -2.79
CA PRO A 874 -23.36 -2.56 -1.91
C PRO A 874 -22.54 -2.79 -0.62
N THR A 875 -23.21 -3.16 0.47
CA THR A 875 -22.54 -3.68 1.67
C THR A 875 -22.00 -5.06 1.35
N LEU A 876 -20.70 -5.29 1.58
CA LEU A 876 -20.04 -6.57 1.27
C LEU A 876 -20.23 -7.55 2.43
N VAL A 877 -20.59 -8.79 2.11
CA VAL A 877 -20.59 -9.94 3.02
C VAL A 877 -19.88 -11.08 2.30
N GLU A 878 -18.65 -11.37 2.71
CA GLU A 878 -17.87 -12.48 2.14
C GLU A 878 -17.93 -13.71 3.04
N GLY A 879 -18.03 -14.87 2.39
CA GLY A 879 -17.89 -16.19 2.99
C GLY A 879 -16.43 -16.61 3.08
N THR A 880 -16.21 -17.82 3.55
CA THR A 880 -14.92 -18.50 3.56
C THR A 880 -15.04 -19.79 2.75
N PRO A 881 -13.97 -20.58 2.53
CA PRO A 881 -14.06 -21.89 1.89
C PRO A 881 -14.83 -22.98 2.67
N GLN A 882 -15.71 -22.60 3.61
CA GLN A 882 -16.46 -23.51 4.46
C GLN A 882 -17.96 -23.24 4.37
N ALA A 883 -18.75 -24.31 4.48
CA ALA A 883 -20.21 -24.20 4.56
C ALA A 883 -20.68 -23.30 5.72
N GLU A 884 -21.30 -22.17 5.38
CA GLU A 884 -21.68 -21.11 6.28
C GLU A 884 -23.16 -20.71 6.18
N THR A 885 -23.52 -19.64 6.88
CA THR A 885 -24.84 -19.01 6.74
C THR A 885 -24.63 -17.52 6.69
N LEU A 886 -24.66 -16.97 5.48
CA LEU A 886 -24.41 -15.57 5.18
C LEU A 886 -25.75 -14.84 5.09
N LEU A 887 -25.85 -13.70 5.77
CA LEU A 887 -27.07 -12.90 5.84
C LEU A 887 -26.72 -11.44 5.54
N GLY A 888 -27.29 -10.92 4.47
CA GLY A 888 -27.26 -9.49 4.15
C GLY A 888 -28.03 -8.65 5.17
N GLY A 889 -27.79 -7.35 5.08
CA GLY A 889 -28.34 -6.32 5.94
C GLY A 889 -29.73 -5.86 5.50
N PRO A 890 -30.15 -4.66 5.89
CA PRO A 890 -31.36 -4.02 5.39
C PRO A 890 -31.10 -3.02 4.25
N ASP A 891 -29.87 -2.96 3.76
CA ASP A 891 -29.43 -2.07 2.68
C ASP A 891 -29.29 -2.93 1.40
N ARG A 892 -28.62 -2.43 0.35
CA ARG A 892 -28.27 -3.29 -0.78
C ARG A 892 -26.97 -4.02 -0.44
N ASP A 893 -26.95 -5.33 -0.60
CA ASP A 893 -25.83 -6.19 -0.23
C ASP A 893 -25.20 -6.87 -1.46
N LEU A 894 -23.90 -7.17 -1.35
CA LEU A 894 -23.15 -8.07 -2.20
C LEU A 894 -22.69 -9.21 -1.29
N VAL A 895 -23.28 -10.38 -1.48
CA VAL A 895 -22.96 -11.57 -0.70
C VAL A 895 -22.28 -12.60 -1.58
N ARG A 896 -21.08 -13.03 -1.19
CA ARG A 896 -20.28 -14.05 -1.90
C ARG A 896 -20.08 -15.27 -1.00
N GLY A 897 -20.42 -16.45 -1.52
CA GLY A 897 -20.34 -17.72 -0.81
C GLY A 897 -18.94 -18.32 -0.81
N ASN A 898 -18.12 -18.02 -1.82
CA ASN A 898 -16.82 -18.64 -2.09
C ASN A 898 -16.97 -20.17 -2.21
N GLU A 899 -16.01 -20.97 -1.73
CA GLU A 899 -16.20 -22.42 -1.68
C GLU A 899 -17.09 -22.84 -0.50
N GLY A 900 -17.98 -23.82 -0.67
CA GLY A 900 -18.75 -24.38 0.44
C GLY A 900 -20.13 -24.88 0.05
N ASP A 901 -20.85 -25.46 1.01
CA ASP A 901 -22.28 -25.74 0.81
C ASP A 901 -23.05 -24.69 1.63
N ASP A 902 -23.28 -23.53 1.05
CA ASP A 902 -23.63 -22.31 1.75
C ASP A 902 -25.14 -22.06 1.86
N THR A 903 -25.49 -21.21 2.82
CA THR A 903 -26.87 -20.71 2.96
C THR A 903 -26.85 -19.20 3.00
N ILE A 904 -27.22 -18.59 1.86
CA ILE A 904 -27.17 -17.16 1.63
C ILE A 904 -28.59 -16.57 1.73
N ALA A 905 -28.73 -15.38 2.31
CA ALA A 905 -29.94 -14.57 2.17
C ALA A 905 -29.64 -13.07 2.07
N GLY A 906 -30.12 -12.41 1.01
CA GLY A 906 -29.92 -10.98 0.75
C GLY A 906 -30.63 -10.09 1.74
N SER A 907 -31.88 -10.43 2.09
CA SER A 907 -32.74 -9.83 3.14
C SER A 907 -33.85 -8.93 2.59
N VAL A 908 -33.58 -7.66 2.30
CA VAL A 908 -34.54 -6.70 1.74
C VAL A 908 -33.76 -5.70 0.86
N ASN A 909 -34.42 -5.16 -0.17
CA ASN A 909 -33.82 -4.39 -1.28
C ASN A 909 -33.12 -5.28 -2.31
N ASP A 910 -32.67 -4.65 -3.38
CA ASP A 910 -32.09 -5.27 -4.56
C ASP A 910 -30.65 -5.73 -4.25
N ASP A 911 -30.44 -7.02 -4.07
CA ASP A 911 -29.18 -7.62 -3.63
C ASP A 911 -28.45 -8.38 -4.75
N PHE A 912 -27.13 -8.52 -4.60
CA PHE A 912 -26.28 -9.37 -5.43
C PHE A 912 -25.80 -10.57 -4.63
N LEU A 913 -26.19 -11.78 -5.01
CA LEU A 913 -25.96 -12.99 -4.23
C LEU A 913 -25.28 -14.05 -5.10
N TYR A 914 -24.04 -14.40 -4.76
CA TYR A 914 -23.22 -15.37 -5.46
C TYR A 914 -22.91 -16.54 -4.53
N GLY A 915 -23.30 -17.76 -4.91
CA GLY A 915 -22.96 -19.00 -4.21
C GLY A 915 -21.54 -19.43 -4.49
N GLU A 916 -21.14 -19.37 -5.77
CA GLU A 916 -19.83 -19.73 -6.29
C GLU A 916 -19.60 -21.24 -6.27
N GLU A 917 -18.64 -21.78 -5.53
CA GLU A 917 -18.36 -23.23 -5.56
C GLU A 917 -19.14 -23.99 -4.47
N GLY A 918 -19.86 -25.03 -4.86
CA GLY A 918 -20.49 -26.03 -4.00
C GLY A 918 -22.03 -26.01 -4.05
N ASN A 919 -22.70 -26.74 -3.14
CA ASN A 919 -24.16 -26.94 -3.26
C ASN A 919 -24.94 -25.99 -2.36
N ASP A 920 -25.36 -24.87 -2.92
CA ASP A 920 -25.83 -23.73 -2.18
C ASP A 920 -27.34 -23.63 -2.04
N LEU A 921 -27.74 -22.87 -1.03
CA LEU A 921 -29.11 -22.45 -0.80
C LEU A 921 -29.17 -20.93 -0.77
N ILE A 922 -29.56 -20.33 -1.90
CA ILE A 922 -29.56 -18.87 -2.08
C ILE A 922 -30.97 -18.29 -2.01
N ARG A 923 -31.05 -17.32 -1.11
CA ARG A 923 -32.14 -16.43 -0.68
C ARG A 923 -32.17 -15.02 -1.24
N GLY A 924 -33.03 -14.61 -2.17
CA GLY A 924 -33.18 -13.16 -2.44
C GLY A 924 -33.52 -12.39 -1.15
N ASP A 925 -34.70 -12.71 -0.58
CA ASP A 925 -35.16 -12.06 0.66
C ASP A 925 -34.98 -12.85 1.98
N LEU A 926 -35.34 -12.20 3.10
CA LEU A 926 -35.36 -12.76 4.45
C LEU A 926 -36.16 -14.08 4.59
N ASN A 927 -35.66 -14.91 5.49
CA ASN A 927 -36.08 -16.28 5.83
C ASN A 927 -37.51 -16.48 6.39
N THR A 928 -38.47 -15.57 6.15
CA THR A 928 -39.87 -15.83 6.48
C THR A 928 -40.52 -16.63 5.38
N VAL A 929 -40.88 -17.87 5.69
CA VAL A 929 -41.47 -18.91 4.83
C VAL A 929 -42.86 -18.56 4.24
N GLN A 930 -43.15 -17.29 3.97
CA GLN A 930 -44.33 -16.85 3.24
C GLN A 930 -43.89 -16.28 1.89
N ALA A 931 -43.86 -17.15 0.87
CA ALA A 931 -43.95 -16.71 -0.51
C ALA A 931 -45.15 -15.74 -0.67
N GLY A 932 -44.88 -14.54 -1.18
CA GLY A 932 -45.89 -13.56 -1.57
C GLY A 932 -46.13 -12.37 -0.64
N ASP A 933 -45.11 -11.82 0.02
CA ASP A 933 -45.17 -10.41 0.45
C ASP A 933 -44.59 -9.54 -0.69
N ASP A 934 -45.36 -8.58 -1.23
CA ASP A 934 -44.96 -7.62 -2.29
C ASP A 934 -43.87 -6.61 -1.82
N ALA A 935 -42.96 -7.03 -0.94
CA ALA A 935 -42.05 -6.16 -0.18
C ALA A 935 -40.58 -6.59 -0.22
N GLY A 936 -40.20 -7.48 -1.14
CA GLY A 936 -38.80 -7.80 -1.43
C GLY A 936 -38.19 -6.91 -2.52
N GLY A 937 -36.89 -7.08 -2.78
CA GLY A 937 -36.12 -6.35 -3.79
C GLY A 937 -35.99 -7.08 -5.11
N ASP A 938 -35.53 -6.38 -6.15
CA ASP A 938 -35.23 -6.99 -7.44
C ASP A 938 -33.80 -7.57 -7.39
N ASP A 939 -33.67 -8.87 -7.10
CA ASP A 939 -32.38 -9.49 -6.75
C ASP A 939 -31.67 -10.15 -7.94
N LEU A 940 -30.34 -10.25 -7.86
CA LEU A 940 -29.51 -11.11 -8.72
C LEU A 940 -28.96 -12.27 -7.90
N LEU A 941 -29.34 -13.49 -8.26
CA LEU A 941 -28.89 -14.72 -7.63
C LEU A 941 -28.09 -15.56 -8.63
N SER A 942 -26.85 -15.89 -8.28
CA SER A 942 -25.99 -16.80 -9.01
C SER A 942 -25.63 -18.01 -8.14
N GLY A 943 -25.95 -19.23 -8.58
CA GLY A 943 -25.59 -20.49 -7.91
C GLY A 943 -24.11 -20.75 -8.02
N GLY A 944 -23.63 -20.99 -9.24
CA GLY A 944 -22.21 -21.24 -9.52
C GLY A 944 -22.00 -22.71 -9.86
N GLU A 945 -21.00 -23.37 -9.29
CA GLU A 945 -20.74 -24.80 -9.49
C GLU A 945 -21.38 -25.67 -8.40
N GLY A 946 -22.38 -26.51 -8.70
CA GLY A 946 -22.92 -27.47 -7.75
C GLY A 946 -24.39 -27.78 -7.98
N ASP A 947 -25.01 -28.63 -7.15
CA ASP A 947 -26.46 -28.85 -7.22
C ASP A 947 -27.22 -27.83 -6.34
N ASP A 948 -27.53 -26.66 -6.88
CA ASP A 948 -27.98 -25.48 -6.13
C ASP A 948 -29.49 -25.35 -5.97
N ARG A 949 -29.90 -24.50 -5.01
CA ARG A 949 -31.29 -24.07 -4.84
C ARG A 949 -31.42 -22.56 -4.66
N LEU A 950 -31.96 -21.90 -5.66
CA LEU A 950 -32.17 -20.45 -5.70
C LEU A 950 -33.67 -20.12 -5.51
N PHE A 951 -33.96 -19.17 -4.62
CA PHE A 951 -35.30 -18.65 -4.36
C PHE A 951 -35.28 -17.12 -4.46
N GLY A 952 -35.87 -16.56 -5.53
CA GLY A 952 -35.97 -15.10 -5.73
C GLY A 952 -36.81 -14.45 -4.63
N GLN A 953 -38.01 -15.00 -4.41
CA GLN A 953 -39.00 -14.58 -3.42
C GLN A 953 -39.89 -13.44 -3.89
N GLY A 954 -39.61 -12.17 -3.56
CA GLY A 954 -40.49 -11.07 -3.94
C GLY A 954 -39.73 -9.97 -4.65
N GLY A 955 -40.09 -9.67 -5.90
CA GLY A 955 -39.33 -8.73 -6.72
C GLY A 955 -39.21 -9.27 -8.13
N ASP A 956 -38.78 -8.44 -9.08
CA ASP A 956 -38.48 -8.90 -10.44
C ASP A 956 -37.05 -9.46 -10.49
N ASP A 957 -36.87 -10.74 -10.19
CA ASP A 957 -35.56 -11.32 -9.90
C ASP A 957 -34.83 -11.90 -11.13
N GLN A 958 -33.50 -12.01 -11.03
CA GLN A 958 -32.65 -12.70 -12.01
C GLN A 958 -31.93 -13.88 -11.34
N LEU A 959 -32.28 -15.11 -11.76
CA LEU A 959 -31.75 -16.34 -11.20
C LEU A 959 -30.92 -17.09 -12.25
N TYR A 960 -29.64 -17.27 -11.96
CA TYR A 960 -28.65 -17.97 -12.76
C TYR A 960 -28.09 -19.11 -11.91
N SER A 961 -28.38 -20.38 -12.20
CA SER A 961 -27.88 -21.44 -11.31
C SER A 961 -26.47 -21.92 -11.62
N GLY A 962 -26.00 -21.84 -12.88
CA GLY A 962 -24.62 -22.19 -13.22
C GLY A 962 -24.45 -23.65 -13.67
N GLU A 963 -23.41 -24.33 -13.21
CA GLU A 963 -23.17 -25.76 -13.50
C GLU A 963 -23.80 -26.64 -12.42
N GLY A 964 -24.59 -27.67 -12.76
CA GLY A 964 -25.32 -28.36 -11.71
C GLY A 964 -26.47 -29.25 -12.10
N ASN A 965 -27.33 -29.56 -11.14
CA ASN A 965 -28.70 -30.01 -11.38
C ASN A 965 -29.61 -29.28 -10.40
N ASP A 966 -30.00 -28.09 -10.81
CA ASP A 966 -30.39 -27.04 -9.89
C ASP A 966 -31.90 -26.92 -9.74
N GLN A 967 -32.29 -26.14 -8.75
CA GLN A 967 -33.69 -25.81 -8.50
C GLN A 967 -33.87 -24.31 -8.36
N LEU A 968 -34.51 -23.70 -9.34
CA LEU A 968 -34.78 -22.26 -9.37
C LEU A 968 -36.27 -22.03 -9.10
N TYR A 969 -36.56 -21.12 -8.17
CA TYR A 969 -37.89 -20.66 -7.81
C TYR A 969 -37.93 -19.14 -7.91
N GLY A 970 -38.55 -18.59 -8.96
CA GLY A 970 -38.75 -17.14 -9.10
C GLY A 970 -39.71 -16.57 -8.04
N ASP A 971 -40.71 -17.37 -7.67
CA ASP A 971 -41.71 -17.05 -6.64
C ASP A 971 -42.64 -15.88 -7.02
N ALA A 972 -42.38 -14.62 -6.71
CA ALA A 972 -43.32 -13.52 -6.97
C ALA A 972 -42.67 -12.30 -7.64
N GLY A 973 -42.98 -12.07 -8.91
CA GLY A 973 -42.52 -10.96 -9.73
C GLY A 973 -42.30 -11.39 -11.18
N ASP A 974 -41.89 -10.48 -12.06
CA ASP A 974 -41.61 -10.78 -13.47
C ASP A 974 -40.17 -11.28 -13.66
N ASP A 975 -39.89 -12.52 -13.25
CA ASP A 975 -38.52 -13.06 -13.09
C ASP A 975 -37.83 -13.50 -14.40
N LEU A 976 -36.50 -13.63 -14.36
CA LEU A 976 -35.66 -14.29 -15.36
C LEU A 976 -34.98 -15.51 -14.74
N LEU A 977 -35.17 -16.70 -15.33
CA LEU A 977 -34.60 -17.95 -14.84
C LEU A 977 -33.76 -18.61 -15.92
N TYR A 978 -32.48 -18.86 -15.62
CA TYR A 978 -31.53 -19.58 -16.45
C TYR A 978 -30.86 -20.70 -15.65
N GLY A 979 -31.08 -21.95 -16.08
CA GLY A 979 -30.57 -23.15 -15.41
C GLY A 979 -29.09 -23.47 -15.70
N GLY A 980 -28.51 -22.87 -16.75
CA GLY A 980 -27.11 -23.15 -17.10
C GLY A 980 -26.86 -24.61 -17.50
N LEU A 981 -25.68 -25.13 -17.14
CA LEU A 981 -25.23 -26.46 -17.51
C LEU A 981 -25.78 -27.49 -16.51
N GLY A 982 -26.84 -28.20 -16.88
CA GLY A 982 -27.43 -29.12 -15.92
C GLY A 982 -28.72 -29.75 -16.37
N GLN A 983 -29.28 -30.64 -15.55
CA GLN A 983 -30.70 -30.99 -15.71
C GLN A 983 -31.54 -30.28 -14.67
N ASP A 984 -31.92 -29.05 -15.00
CA ASP A 984 -32.42 -28.11 -14.01
C ASP A 984 -33.94 -28.11 -13.91
N ALA A 985 -34.44 -27.72 -12.73
CA ALA A 985 -35.86 -27.64 -12.43
C ALA A 985 -36.25 -26.18 -12.13
N LEU A 986 -36.89 -25.54 -13.11
CA LEU A 986 -37.28 -24.13 -13.04
C LEU A 986 -38.78 -23.99 -12.75
N LEU A 987 -39.11 -23.13 -11.78
CA LEU A 987 -40.45 -22.73 -11.37
C LEU A 987 -40.55 -21.20 -11.37
N GLY A 988 -41.44 -20.66 -12.21
CA GLY A 988 -41.56 -19.20 -12.39
C GLY A 988 -42.43 -18.53 -11.32
N GLY A 989 -43.46 -19.19 -10.79
CA GLY A 989 -44.26 -18.61 -9.71
C GLY A 989 -45.37 -17.65 -10.15
N GLU A 990 -45.49 -16.48 -9.54
CA GLU A 990 -46.48 -15.42 -9.80
C GLU A 990 -45.85 -14.27 -10.59
N GLY A 991 -46.33 -13.95 -11.80
CA GLY A 991 -45.75 -12.85 -12.60
C GLY A 991 -45.75 -13.17 -14.09
N ARG A 992 -44.85 -12.54 -14.85
CA ARG A 992 -44.58 -12.83 -16.26
C ARG A 992 -43.13 -13.23 -16.43
N ASP A 993 -42.90 -14.49 -16.18
CA ASP A 993 -41.57 -15.03 -15.98
C ASP A 993 -40.93 -15.39 -17.32
N ARG A 994 -39.61 -15.32 -17.41
CA ARG A 994 -38.81 -15.65 -18.59
C ARG A 994 -37.94 -16.84 -18.29
N PHE A 995 -38.22 -17.96 -18.95
CA PHE A 995 -37.39 -19.16 -18.87
C PHE A 995 -36.43 -19.18 -20.05
N VAL A 996 -35.13 -19.17 -19.77
CA VAL A 996 -34.09 -19.21 -20.79
C VAL A 996 -33.90 -20.65 -21.29
N ILE A 997 -33.65 -20.79 -22.59
CA ILE A 997 -33.10 -22.02 -23.17
C ILE A 997 -31.94 -21.67 -24.11
N ALA A 998 -30.90 -22.48 -24.08
CA ALA A 998 -29.79 -22.39 -25.02
C ALA A 998 -29.37 -23.77 -25.54
N THR A 999 -28.46 -23.76 -26.53
CA THR A 999 -27.83 -24.97 -27.07
C THR A 999 -26.46 -25.14 -26.48
N GLY A 1000 -26.07 -26.38 -26.18
CA GLY A 1000 -24.80 -26.68 -25.51
C GLY A 1000 -25.03 -27.25 -24.11
N GLU A 1001 -26.18 -26.94 -23.52
CA GLU A 1001 -26.63 -27.38 -22.21
C GLU A 1001 -27.43 -28.69 -22.26
N ASP A 1002 -27.65 -29.26 -21.08
CA ASP A 1002 -28.55 -30.39 -20.85
C ASP A 1002 -30.02 -29.91 -20.83
N ALA A 1003 -30.96 -30.84 -20.65
CA ALA A 1003 -32.38 -30.57 -20.87
C ALA A 1003 -33.12 -30.17 -19.58
N ASP A 1004 -33.55 -28.91 -19.52
CA ASP A 1004 -34.28 -28.37 -18.38
C ASP A 1004 -35.74 -28.81 -18.27
N THR A 1005 -36.31 -28.62 -17.09
CA THR A 1005 -37.72 -28.87 -16.81
C THR A 1005 -38.41 -27.63 -16.27
N PHE A 1006 -39.37 -27.09 -17.03
CA PHE A 1006 -40.24 -26.01 -16.57
C PHE A 1006 -41.50 -26.61 -15.96
N SER A 1007 -41.72 -26.38 -14.66
CA SER A 1007 -42.72 -27.14 -13.89
C SER A 1007 -44.10 -26.49 -13.79
N ASP A 1008 -44.20 -25.18 -13.95
CA ASP A 1008 -45.45 -24.41 -13.77
C ASP A 1008 -45.75 -23.38 -14.88
N PHE A 1009 -44.97 -23.36 -15.97
CA PHE A 1009 -45.13 -22.46 -17.13
C PHE A 1009 -46.59 -22.15 -17.50
N ARG A 1010 -46.98 -20.87 -17.46
CA ARG A 1010 -48.33 -20.37 -17.72
C ARG A 1010 -48.46 -19.79 -19.12
N ILE A 1011 -49.28 -20.46 -19.92
CA ILE A 1011 -49.57 -20.04 -21.30
C ILE A 1011 -50.20 -18.65 -21.36
N GLY A 1012 -49.52 -17.73 -22.05
CA GLY A 1012 -50.00 -16.38 -22.33
C GLY A 1012 -49.61 -15.35 -21.27
N GLU A 1013 -48.88 -15.76 -20.24
CA GLU A 1013 -48.27 -14.90 -19.22
C GLU A 1013 -46.75 -15.02 -19.32
N ASP A 1014 -46.19 -16.22 -19.20
CA ASP A 1014 -44.76 -16.49 -19.20
C ASP A 1014 -44.17 -16.58 -20.62
N PHE A 1015 -42.85 -16.41 -20.71
CA PHE A 1015 -42.06 -16.39 -21.94
C PHE A 1015 -40.92 -17.41 -21.93
N ILE A 1016 -40.54 -17.84 -23.12
CA ILE A 1016 -39.31 -18.61 -23.34
C ILE A 1016 -38.32 -17.67 -24.02
N ALA A 1017 -37.21 -17.37 -23.35
CA ALA A 1017 -36.10 -16.61 -23.88
C ALA A 1017 -35.11 -17.56 -24.59
N LEU A 1018 -34.48 -17.09 -25.66
CA LEU A 1018 -33.57 -17.89 -26.48
C LEU A 1018 -32.17 -17.28 -26.41
N MET A 1019 -31.17 -18.08 -26.08
CA MET A 1019 -29.76 -17.68 -25.97
C MET A 1019 -28.86 -18.52 -26.90
N ASN A 1020 -27.55 -18.23 -26.92
CA ASN A 1020 -26.53 -18.94 -27.70
C ASN A 1020 -26.86 -19.07 -29.20
N GLY A 1021 -27.44 -18.01 -29.78
CA GLY A 1021 -27.76 -17.93 -31.21
C GLY A 1021 -28.96 -18.78 -31.65
N VAL A 1022 -29.70 -19.37 -30.70
CA VAL A 1022 -30.92 -20.14 -30.99
C VAL A 1022 -32.00 -19.22 -31.55
N THR A 1023 -32.51 -19.57 -32.73
CA THR A 1023 -33.63 -18.87 -33.36
C THR A 1023 -34.92 -19.65 -33.21
N TYR A 1024 -36.06 -18.93 -33.19
CA TYR A 1024 -37.38 -19.56 -33.14
C TYR A 1024 -37.58 -20.58 -34.27
N GLU A 1025 -37.00 -20.33 -35.45
CA GLU A 1025 -37.08 -21.21 -36.62
C GLU A 1025 -36.35 -22.56 -36.43
N GLN A 1026 -35.37 -22.65 -35.52
CA GLN A 1026 -34.67 -23.89 -35.20
C GLN A 1026 -35.45 -24.78 -34.23
N LEU A 1027 -36.42 -24.22 -33.50
CA LEU A 1027 -37.15 -24.95 -32.48
C LEU A 1027 -38.15 -25.95 -33.07
N SER A 1028 -38.17 -27.14 -32.48
CA SER A 1028 -39.14 -28.19 -32.73
C SER A 1028 -39.85 -28.58 -31.44
N PHE A 1029 -41.17 -28.79 -31.53
CA PHE A 1029 -42.01 -29.09 -30.38
C PHE A 1029 -42.62 -30.48 -30.54
N SER A 1030 -42.37 -31.35 -29.56
CA SER A 1030 -42.97 -32.70 -29.51
C SER A 1030 -43.72 -32.92 -28.21
N GLN A 1031 -44.67 -33.86 -28.19
CA GLN A 1031 -45.42 -34.18 -26.98
C GLN A 1031 -44.95 -35.52 -26.42
N SER A 1032 -44.55 -35.53 -25.15
CA SER A 1032 -44.15 -36.74 -24.42
C SER A 1032 -44.81 -36.77 -23.06
N SER A 1033 -45.52 -37.86 -22.74
CA SER A 1033 -46.12 -38.12 -21.42
C SER A 1033 -47.00 -37.00 -20.83
N GLY A 1034 -47.60 -36.15 -21.67
CA GLY A 1034 -48.42 -35.02 -21.23
C GLY A 1034 -47.65 -33.70 -21.06
N SER A 1035 -46.36 -33.69 -21.36
CA SER A 1035 -45.47 -32.52 -21.37
C SER A 1035 -45.01 -32.19 -22.79
N THR A 1036 -44.68 -30.93 -23.03
CA THR A 1036 -44.09 -30.47 -24.29
C THR A 1036 -42.58 -30.54 -24.18
N VAL A 1037 -41.92 -31.16 -25.17
CA VAL A 1037 -40.47 -31.24 -25.28
C VAL A 1037 -40.05 -30.29 -26.41
N ILE A 1038 -39.16 -29.36 -26.09
CA ILE A 1038 -38.56 -28.39 -27.00
C ILE A 1038 -37.18 -28.90 -27.40
N SER A 1039 -36.85 -28.84 -28.68
CA SER A 1039 -35.59 -29.33 -29.20
C SER A 1039 -35.09 -28.48 -30.36
N ALA A 1040 -33.78 -28.26 -30.44
CA ALA A 1040 -33.09 -27.64 -31.57
C ALA A 1040 -31.95 -28.55 -32.03
N ASP A 1041 -31.74 -28.65 -33.35
CA ASP A 1041 -30.63 -29.42 -33.95
C ASP A 1041 -30.43 -30.85 -33.38
N ASP A 1042 -31.55 -31.54 -33.13
CA ASP A 1042 -31.65 -32.89 -32.55
C ASP A 1042 -31.28 -33.03 -31.05
N SER A 1043 -30.96 -31.92 -30.36
CA SER A 1043 -30.79 -31.84 -28.90
C SER A 1043 -32.08 -31.37 -28.21
N ILE A 1044 -32.40 -31.94 -27.05
CA ILE A 1044 -33.52 -31.49 -26.22
C ILE A 1044 -33.02 -30.31 -25.41
N LEU A 1045 -33.74 -29.18 -25.46
CA LEU A 1045 -33.38 -27.98 -24.69
C LEU A 1045 -34.21 -27.87 -23.41
N ALA A 1046 -35.52 -28.16 -23.48
CA ALA A 1046 -36.38 -28.06 -22.31
C ALA A 1046 -37.63 -28.95 -22.39
N THR A 1047 -38.21 -29.26 -21.25
CA THR A 1047 -39.49 -29.97 -21.08
C THR A 1047 -40.47 -29.17 -20.24
N LEU A 1048 -41.53 -28.66 -20.86
CA LEU A 1048 -42.63 -27.95 -20.19
C LEU A 1048 -43.66 -28.96 -19.67
N ARG A 1049 -43.73 -29.13 -18.35
CA ARG A 1049 -44.60 -30.12 -17.70
C ARG A 1049 -46.07 -29.74 -17.80
N GLY A 1050 -46.90 -30.69 -18.23
CA GLY A 1050 -48.36 -30.50 -18.28
C GLY A 1050 -48.86 -29.58 -19.39
N ILE A 1051 -47.97 -29.01 -20.20
CA ILE A 1051 -48.29 -28.11 -21.30
C ILE A 1051 -48.48 -28.87 -22.62
N ASN A 1052 -49.50 -28.47 -23.39
CA ASN A 1052 -49.70 -28.96 -24.73
C ASN A 1052 -49.04 -28.03 -25.76
N SER A 1053 -48.22 -28.59 -26.65
CA SER A 1053 -47.45 -27.77 -27.59
C SER A 1053 -48.31 -26.96 -28.57
N SER A 1054 -49.57 -27.35 -28.78
CA SER A 1054 -50.51 -26.59 -29.61
C SER A 1054 -51.09 -25.33 -28.93
N GLU A 1055 -50.85 -25.16 -27.63
CA GLU A 1055 -51.27 -23.99 -26.85
C GLU A 1055 -50.19 -22.90 -26.82
N LEU A 1056 -48.94 -23.25 -27.14
CA LEU A 1056 -47.84 -22.30 -27.30
C LEU A 1056 -48.07 -21.40 -28.52
N ILE A 1057 -47.87 -20.10 -28.34
CA ILE A 1057 -48.02 -19.09 -29.38
C ILE A 1057 -46.71 -18.32 -29.56
N ALA A 1058 -46.35 -18.03 -30.81
CA ALA A 1058 -45.26 -17.09 -31.08
C ALA A 1058 -45.77 -15.66 -30.87
N ALA A 1059 -45.12 -14.93 -29.97
CA ALA A 1059 -45.30 -13.49 -29.79
C ALA A 1059 -43.98 -12.79 -30.17
N ALA A 1060 -44.05 -11.75 -31.00
CA ALA A 1060 -42.89 -10.93 -31.31
C ALA A 1060 -42.72 -9.89 -30.18
N GLN A 1061 -41.81 -10.15 -29.25
CA GLN A 1061 -41.16 -9.13 -28.43
C GLN A 1061 -39.68 -9.06 -28.84
N THR A 1062 -39.18 -7.84 -29.01
CA THR A 1062 -37.81 -7.55 -29.49
C THR A 1062 -36.94 -6.99 -28.38
N THR A 1063 -37.12 -7.47 -27.15
CA THR A 1063 -36.13 -7.24 -26.09
C THR A 1063 -35.15 -8.39 -26.21
N LEU A 1064 -33.95 -8.11 -26.72
CA LEU A 1064 -32.83 -9.01 -26.53
C LEU A 1064 -32.59 -9.09 -25.02
N VAL A 1065 -32.43 -10.30 -24.50
CA VAL A 1065 -31.69 -10.51 -23.25
C VAL A 1065 -30.24 -10.28 -23.67
N THR A 1066 -29.70 -9.10 -23.38
CA THR A 1066 -28.25 -8.90 -23.38
C THR A 1066 -27.78 -9.39 -22.02
N MET A 1067 -26.98 -10.46 -22.05
CA MET A 1067 -26.15 -10.84 -20.90
C MET A 1067 -25.18 -9.70 -20.61
#